data_AF-A0A915EI03-F1
#
_entry.id   AF-A0A915EI03-F1
#
_cell.length_a   1.000
_cell.length_b   1.000
_cell.length_c   1.000
_cell.angle_alpha   90.00
_cell.angle_beta   90.00
_cell.angle_gamma   90.00
#
_symmetry.space_group_name_H-M   'P 1'
#
loop_
_entity.id
_entity.type
_entity.pdbx_description
1 polymer ?
#
loop_
_entity_poly.entity_id
_entity_poly.type
_entity_poly.pdbx_seq_one_letter_code
_entity_poly.pdbx_strand_id
1 'polypeptide(L)'
;MPEEWEGTTGEWLAMPGRNGSTRPRLHGLQNSLVEAGSRLLISEQAFRIAAYEAEQEVRVLFSESDAKPIDLRHPVAASITQYNRIHPLNEKAKKLSEPAYVSIALTRRLKKMGVANFDFEFNQFDSRALDNTTIGGKKCPHETISVCPPTPYRSLSGHCNNVEHPLWGMALEGFQRLTHNAYFDGISMPRRTKGGADLPSVRQISLELFYNPFEEHQTVTEIAAYWRISCPALLFAGFAHADCDPIDVMSTDPVYSQARVTCIPHARTLPAPRPNCKLGAREQANQVSSFLDGSTIYGTSTEDLNRLRVNESAKLSTSSYAGLLDLLPLDPKTGDYCQSQHHKKKCFQSGSSDVNLLPGLSAIHTLWFRQHNHVVDKLKEINRHWSNDRLFEEARKVVIAQIQHITYSEFLPVIIGNDYMRRFGLTLKESGYDSGYDMSLDASTLNEFASLAVPIAFSLLATPTQSYEEQFNNPDRIYEKSGLENLLKDMIARLAEKPGIKMDEHFRGKFLLSKVSNVGLDIVSIALKQGRDHGLPGFFFNELEEELVIKDLADRLATIYETVDDIDLLVGVLAERPKKGSFVGPTLACIIANQFYRTRRGDRFWYENFFAPSAFTEEQLVQIRRTTLSRLICDVTNVDQIQLSSFMRPNSFDDQTINGEKLPALDLDALEKLLPEVDVSSFVANYTAFLSEDGRASVDECLPRMLPCDHTARYRTYSGWCNNLKFPSYGNAFTALRHLMPPVYDDGFDAPRIRAKSGQLLPSPRRISNAVHVDREISHVQFTHMVMQFGQLLDHELTHSPTSRGPNDEILNCTRCDSQRTISVHCMPIRVEHGDPHFPTNYPNGESRCLPFARSLLGQLTLGYRNQMNQITAYIDGSVIYGSTLCEADNSDYSVKG
;
A
#
# COMPACT_ATOMS: atom_id res chain seq x y z
N MET A 1 25.77 28.97 -33.74
CA MET A 1 26.92 29.00 -34.67
C MET A 1 28.00 29.85 -34.00
N PRO A 2 29.27 29.45 -34.02
CA PRO A 2 30.02 28.83 -35.12
C PRO A 2 30.05 27.29 -35.01
N GLU A 3 29.76 26.50 -36.04
CA GLU A 3 30.58 26.22 -37.26
C GLU A 3 31.94 25.61 -36.93
N GLU A 4 31.95 24.28 -36.82
CA GLU A 4 32.96 23.31 -37.28
C GLU A 4 32.70 22.02 -36.51
N TRP A 5 32.15 20.98 -37.14
CA TRP A 5 32.30 19.54 -36.83
C TRP A 5 31.47 18.79 -37.89
N GLU A 6 31.87 18.92 -39.16
CA GLU A 6 31.62 17.88 -40.16
C GLU A 6 32.63 16.77 -39.91
N GLY A 7 32.17 15.56 -39.58
CA GLY A 7 33.04 14.39 -39.52
C GLY A 7 32.66 13.34 -38.49
N THR A 8 31.61 12.57 -38.79
CA THR A 8 31.43 11.11 -38.54
C THR A 8 29.93 10.79 -38.48
N THR A 9 29.29 10.80 -39.65
CA THR A 9 27.99 10.17 -39.84
C THR A 9 28.13 8.67 -39.63
N GLY A 10 27.61 8.16 -38.52
CA GLY A 10 27.43 6.74 -38.27
C GLY A 10 26.45 6.15 -39.29
N GLU A 11 26.92 5.12 -40.00
CA GLU A 11 26.10 4.24 -40.84
C GLU A 11 25.06 3.53 -39.98
N TRP A 12 23.81 3.99 -40.03
CA TRP A 12 22.67 3.17 -39.65
C TRP A 12 22.25 2.33 -40.86
N LEU A 13 22.25 1.01 -40.66
CA LEU A 13 21.92 -0.04 -41.62
C LEU A 13 20.76 0.32 -42.57
N ALA A 14 21.09 0.49 -43.86
CA ALA A 14 20.12 0.50 -44.95
C ALA A 14 19.65 -0.95 -45.22
N MET A 15 18.34 -1.20 -45.08
CA MET A 15 17.71 -2.45 -45.53
C MET A 15 17.45 -2.42 -47.05
N PRO A 16 17.74 -3.49 -47.81
CA PRO A 16 17.34 -3.63 -49.21
C PRO A 16 15.86 -4.02 -49.32
N GLY A 17 15.12 -3.31 -50.18
CA GLY A 17 13.69 -3.54 -50.39
C GLY A 17 13.39 -4.77 -51.25
N ARG A 18 12.32 -5.50 -50.89
CA ARG A 18 11.52 -6.30 -51.83
C ARG A 18 10.03 -6.02 -51.67
N ASN A 19 9.45 -5.59 -52.79
CA ASN A 19 8.05 -5.56 -53.23
C ASN A 19 7.00 -4.80 -52.40
N GLY A 20 6.61 -3.64 -52.93
CA GLY A 20 5.24 -3.45 -53.39
C GLY A 20 4.18 -2.94 -52.40
N SER A 21 4.48 -1.92 -51.59
CA SER A 21 3.46 -0.92 -51.24
C SER A 21 4.14 0.42 -50.92
N THR A 22 3.89 1.44 -51.72
CA THR A 22 4.35 2.81 -51.48
C THR A 22 3.50 3.42 -50.36
N ARG A 23 3.88 3.15 -49.11
CA ARG A 23 3.38 3.92 -47.96
C ARG A 23 4.34 5.08 -47.67
N PRO A 24 3.85 6.31 -47.40
CA PRO A 24 4.68 7.48 -47.24
C PRO A 24 5.60 7.32 -46.02
N ARG A 25 6.90 7.53 -46.20
CA ARG A 25 7.90 7.63 -45.14
C ARG A 25 7.94 9.06 -44.60
N LEU A 26 8.24 9.23 -43.32
CA LEU A 26 8.26 10.54 -42.62
C LEU A 26 9.18 11.61 -43.24
N HIS A 27 10.13 11.22 -44.10
CA HIS A 27 11.10 12.12 -44.73
C HIS A 27 10.50 13.20 -45.68
N GLY A 28 9.18 13.19 -45.91
CA GLY A 28 8.48 14.18 -46.76
C GLY A 28 7.34 14.97 -46.09
N LEU A 29 7.17 14.89 -44.76
CA LEU A 29 5.99 15.43 -44.06
C LEU A 29 6.26 16.61 -43.10
N GLN A 30 7.46 17.21 -43.10
CA GLN A 30 7.74 18.44 -42.33
C GLN A 30 6.79 19.61 -42.68
N ASN A 31 6.18 19.59 -43.88
CA ASN A 31 5.17 20.57 -44.32
C ASN A 31 3.75 20.30 -43.79
N SER A 32 3.56 19.35 -42.88
CA SER A 32 2.23 18.93 -42.35
C SER A 32 1.86 19.59 -41.02
N LEU A 33 2.68 20.53 -40.57
CA LEU A 33 2.44 21.32 -39.37
C LEU A 33 1.47 22.45 -39.75
N VAL A 34 0.36 22.55 -39.02
CA VAL A 34 -0.64 23.59 -39.21
C VAL A 34 -0.47 24.62 -38.09
N GLU A 35 -0.33 25.90 -38.45
CA GLU A 35 -0.34 26.98 -37.48
C GLU A 35 -1.77 27.28 -37.03
N ALA A 36 -2.02 27.17 -35.71
CA ALA A 36 -3.27 27.60 -35.09
C ALA A 36 -2.94 28.45 -33.85
N GLY A 37 -2.80 29.76 -34.05
CA GLY A 37 -2.30 30.67 -33.01
C GLY A 37 -0.81 30.45 -32.72
N SER A 38 -0.36 30.63 -31.47
CA SER A 38 1.04 30.48 -31.05
C SER A 38 1.47 29.02 -30.80
N ARG A 39 0.79 28.02 -31.38
CA ARG A 39 1.09 26.59 -31.23
C ARG A 39 1.05 25.87 -32.58
N LEU A 40 2.06 25.04 -32.84
CA LEU A 40 2.15 24.13 -33.99
C LEU A 40 1.28 22.88 -33.74
N LEU A 41 0.33 22.60 -34.64
CA LEU A 41 -0.51 21.40 -34.62
C LEU A 41 -0.01 20.37 -35.66
N ILE A 42 0.07 19.10 -35.29
CA ILE A 42 0.38 18.00 -36.21
C ILE A 42 -0.90 17.50 -36.89
N SER A 43 -0.87 17.18 -38.19
CA SER A 43 -2.03 16.56 -38.85
C SER A 43 -2.29 15.14 -38.34
N GLU A 44 -3.55 14.69 -38.32
CA GLU A 44 -3.91 13.33 -37.90
C GLU A 44 -3.14 12.26 -38.69
N GLN A 45 -2.96 12.47 -39.99
CA GLN A 45 -2.21 11.56 -40.86
C GLN A 45 -0.72 11.49 -40.47
N ALA A 46 -0.08 12.62 -40.20
CA ALA A 46 1.31 12.66 -39.76
C ALA A 46 1.50 12.00 -38.39
N PHE A 47 0.54 12.21 -37.47
CA PHE A 47 0.52 11.54 -36.17
C PHE A 47 0.40 10.01 -36.32
N ARG A 48 -0.53 9.52 -37.14
CA ARG A 48 -0.70 8.08 -37.39
C ARG A 48 0.56 7.44 -37.99
N ILE A 49 1.25 8.13 -38.89
CA ILE A 49 2.53 7.67 -39.46
C ILE A 49 3.61 7.62 -38.38
N ALA A 50 3.74 8.66 -37.55
CA ALA A 50 4.69 8.69 -36.44
C ALA A 50 4.44 7.56 -35.43
N ALA A 51 3.17 7.30 -35.09
CA ALA A 51 2.77 6.21 -34.20
C ALA A 51 3.08 4.83 -34.80
N TYR A 52 2.80 4.63 -36.09
CA TYR A 52 3.13 3.38 -36.78
C TYR A 52 4.65 3.13 -36.84
N GLU A 53 5.44 4.15 -37.17
CA GLU A 53 6.91 4.03 -37.18
C GLU A 53 7.48 3.77 -35.78
N ALA A 54 6.92 4.40 -34.75
CA ALA A 54 7.27 4.11 -33.35
C ALA A 54 6.95 2.66 -32.97
N GLU A 55 5.80 2.13 -33.38
CA GLU A 55 5.45 0.72 -33.17
C GLU A 55 6.41 -0.23 -33.89
N GLN A 56 6.77 0.06 -35.15
CA GLN A 56 7.74 -0.78 -35.88
C GLN A 56 9.12 -0.76 -35.23
N GLU A 57 9.58 0.41 -34.75
CA GLU A 57 10.82 0.55 -33.98
C GLU A 57 10.80 -0.38 -32.76
N VAL A 58 9.77 -0.28 -31.92
CA VAL A 58 9.65 -1.09 -30.70
C VAL A 58 9.47 -2.58 -31.01
N ARG A 59 8.72 -2.93 -32.05
CA ARG A 59 8.51 -4.33 -32.44
C ARG A 59 9.83 -5.03 -32.79
N VAL A 60 10.73 -4.34 -33.49
CA VAL A 60 12.08 -4.88 -33.77
C VAL A 60 12.81 -5.14 -32.46
N LEU A 61 12.78 -4.20 -31.51
CA LEU A 61 13.43 -4.34 -30.20
C LEU A 61 12.96 -5.59 -29.44
N PHE A 62 11.64 -5.76 -29.32
CA PHE A 62 11.07 -6.90 -28.61
C PHE A 62 11.33 -8.23 -29.32
N SER A 63 11.37 -8.25 -30.66
CA SER A 63 11.67 -9.45 -31.44
C SER A 63 13.15 -9.87 -31.39
N GLU A 64 14.08 -8.91 -31.26
CA GLU A 64 15.51 -9.18 -31.15
C GLU A 64 15.93 -9.57 -29.72
N SER A 65 15.24 -9.04 -28.70
CA SER A 65 15.53 -9.36 -27.29
C SER A 65 15.24 -10.80 -26.87
N ASP A 66 14.39 -11.51 -27.62
CA ASP A 66 14.09 -12.93 -27.36
C ASP A 66 15.15 -13.88 -27.96
N ALA A 67 16.07 -13.38 -28.79
CA ALA A 67 16.86 -14.20 -29.70
C ALA A 67 18.35 -14.35 -29.37
N LYS A 68 18.93 -13.56 -28.46
CA LYS A 68 20.39 -13.59 -28.21
C LYS A 68 20.74 -13.96 -26.76
N PRO A 69 21.40 -15.11 -26.54
CA PRO A 69 21.90 -15.47 -25.21
C PRO A 69 23.03 -14.54 -24.77
N ILE A 70 23.20 -14.41 -23.45
CA ILE A 70 24.36 -13.75 -22.82
C ILE A 70 25.65 -14.29 -23.45
N ASP A 71 26.60 -13.42 -23.84
CA ASP A 71 27.93 -13.90 -24.26
C ASP A 71 28.62 -14.54 -23.06
N LEU A 72 28.56 -15.87 -22.98
CA LEU A 72 29.13 -16.66 -21.90
C LEU A 72 30.67 -16.56 -21.81
N ARG A 73 31.32 -15.96 -22.81
CA ARG A 73 32.77 -15.68 -22.79
C ARG A 73 33.11 -14.39 -22.04
N HIS A 74 32.13 -13.52 -21.77
CA HIS A 74 32.37 -12.30 -21.03
C HIS A 74 32.80 -12.64 -19.58
N PRO A 75 33.85 -11.99 -19.03
CA PRO A 75 34.37 -12.36 -17.71
C PRO A 75 33.32 -12.29 -16.58
N VAL A 76 32.34 -11.38 -16.64
CA VAL A 76 31.24 -11.30 -15.66
C VAL A 76 29.96 -12.03 -16.07
N ALA A 77 29.99 -12.86 -17.12
CA ALA A 77 28.80 -13.57 -17.62
C ALA A 77 28.16 -14.49 -16.56
N ALA A 78 28.98 -15.14 -15.73
CA ALA A 78 28.50 -15.99 -14.64
C ALA A 78 27.74 -15.18 -13.58
N SER A 79 28.28 -14.02 -13.19
CA SER A 79 27.65 -13.09 -12.24
C SER A 79 26.29 -12.61 -12.74
N ILE A 80 26.20 -12.25 -14.03
CA ILE A 80 24.95 -11.83 -14.68
C ILE A 80 23.96 -12.98 -14.77
N THR A 81 24.43 -14.17 -15.14
CA THR A 81 23.58 -15.35 -15.23
C THR A 81 22.98 -15.67 -13.88
N GLN A 82 23.78 -15.63 -12.81
CA GLN A 82 23.28 -15.80 -11.45
C GLN A 82 22.30 -14.70 -11.08
N TYR A 83 22.62 -13.45 -11.39
CA TYR A 83 21.76 -12.31 -11.12
C TYR A 83 20.37 -12.45 -11.77
N ASN A 84 20.31 -12.74 -13.07
CA ASN A 84 19.08 -12.93 -13.84
C ASN A 84 18.28 -14.17 -13.39
N ARG A 85 18.94 -15.17 -12.79
CA ARG A 85 18.25 -16.33 -12.23
C ARG A 85 17.62 -16.05 -10.87
N ILE A 86 18.26 -15.20 -10.05
CA ILE A 86 17.66 -14.69 -8.80
C ILE A 86 16.48 -13.78 -9.12
N HIS A 87 16.60 -12.91 -10.14
CA HIS A 87 15.59 -11.93 -10.53
C HIS A 87 15.07 -12.22 -11.94
N PRO A 88 14.23 -13.25 -12.12
CA PRO A 88 13.69 -13.58 -13.43
C PRO A 88 12.80 -12.44 -13.95
N LEU A 89 12.86 -12.19 -15.25
CA LEU A 89 12.02 -11.18 -15.91
C LEU A 89 10.54 -11.53 -15.73
N ASN A 90 9.76 -10.59 -15.19
CA ASN A 90 8.32 -10.74 -15.07
C ASN A 90 7.67 -10.57 -16.46
N GLU A 91 7.09 -11.65 -17.00
CA GLU A 91 6.44 -11.65 -18.32
C GLU A 91 5.26 -10.67 -18.41
N LYS A 92 4.52 -10.45 -17.31
CA LYS A 92 3.44 -9.45 -17.28
C LYS A 92 4.02 -8.04 -17.34
N ALA A 93 5.09 -7.76 -16.60
CA ALA A 93 5.80 -6.48 -16.67
C ALA A 93 6.37 -6.21 -18.08
N LYS A 94 6.97 -7.22 -18.71
CA LYS A 94 7.47 -7.14 -20.09
C LYS A 94 6.36 -6.76 -21.07
N LYS A 95 5.20 -7.43 -21.01
CA LYS A 95 4.04 -7.12 -21.86
C LYS A 95 3.49 -5.72 -21.62
N LEU A 96 3.42 -5.27 -20.36
CA LEU A 96 2.95 -3.93 -20.01
C LEU A 96 3.94 -2.83 -20.42
N SER A 97 5.22 -3.14 -20.54
CA SER A 97 6.24 -2.17 -20.97
C SER A 97 6.19 -1.87 -22.47
N GLU A 98 5.72 -2.79 -23.32
CA GLU A 98 5.59 -2.60 -24.77
C GLU A 98 4.87 -1.30 -25.15
N PRO A 99 3.62 -1.03 -24.68
CA PRO A 99 2.95 0.24 -24.98
C PRO A 99 3.68 1.47 -24.42
N ALA A 100 4.38 1.34 -23.28
CA ALA A 100 5.17 2.44 -22.72
C ALA A 100 6.36 2.79 -23.62
N TYR A 101 7.05 1.79 -24.18
CA TYR A 101 8.09 2.00 -25.19
C TYR A 101 7.57 2.69 -26.44
N VAL A 102 6.39 2.29 -26.94
CA VAL A 102 5.78 2.94 -28.12
C VAL A 102 5.47 4.40 -27.79
N SER A 103 4.94 4.68 -26.59
CA SER A 103 4.68 6.04 -26.12
C SER A 103 5.95 6.91 -26.07
N ILE A 104 7.05 6.37 -25.53
CA ILE A 104 8.35 7.06 -25.48
C ILE A 104 8.90 7.32 -26.88
N ALA A 105 8.88 6.31 -27.76
CA ALA A 105 9.36 6.44 -29.14
C ALA A 105 8.54 7.47 -29.93
N LEU A 106 7.22 7.46 -29.78
CA LEU A 106 6.34 8.45 -30.39
C LEU A 106 6.62 9.86 -29.85
N THR A 107 6.76 10.02 -28.54
CA THR A 107 7.08 11.31 -27.90
C THR A 107 8.37 11.90 -28.48
N ARG A 108 9.43 11.09 -28.61
CA ARG A 108 10.71 11.52 -29.23
C ARG A 108 10.54 11.99 -30.67
N ARG A 109 9.73 11.28 -31.46
CA ARG A 109 9.46 11.63 -32.87
C ARG A 109 8.70 12.94 -32.98
N LEU A 110 7.65 13.12 -32.19
CA LEU A 110 6.88 14.36 -32.16
C LEU A 110 7.75 15.54 -31.72
N LYS A 111 8.67 15.34 -30.77
CA LYS A 111 9.63 16.38 -30.36
C LYS A 111 10.54 16.83 -31.49
N LYS A 112 11.05 15.88 -32.29
CA LYS A 112 11.85 16.20 -33.49
C LYS A 112 11.05 16.97 -34.55
N MET A 113 9.72 16.92 -34.51
CA MET A 113 8.83 17.67 -35.40
C MET A 113 8.46 19.07 -34.88
N GLY A 114 9.05 19.52 -33.76
CA GLY A 114 8.80 20.87 -33.21
C GLY A 114 7.54 20.98 -32.34
N VAL A 115 6.91 19.85 -32.01
CA VAL A 115 5.82 19.82 -31.02
C VAL A 115 6.44 20.01 -29.64
N ALA A 116 6.02 21.04 -28.88
CA ALA A 116 6.66 21.41 -27.61
C ALA A 116 5.89 20.97 -26.34
N ASN A 117 4.57 20.73 -26.45
CA ASN A 117 3.73 20.31 -25.31
C ASN A 117 3.39 18.82 -25.41
N PHE A 118 4.07 17.98 -24.63
CA PHE A 118 3.81 16.53 -24.60
C PHE A 118 2.81 16.09 -23.52
N ASP A 119 2.36 17.02 -22.67
CA ASP A 119 1.16 16.81 -21.85
C ASP A 119 -0.09 16.95 -22.72
N PHE A 120 -0.19 16.08 -23.72
CA PHE A 120 -1.38 15.94 -24.53
C PHE A 120 -2.50 15.41 -23.63
N GLU A 121 -3.34 16.30 -23.12
CA GLU A 121 -4.73 15.93 -22.90
C GLU A 121 -5.31 15.60 -24.27
N PHE A 122 -5.77 14.37 -24.45
CA PHE A 122 -6.38 13.86 -25.68
C PHE A 122 -7.60 14.68 -26.17
N ASN A 123 -7.97 15.77 -25.50
CA ASN A 123 -9.04 16.68 -25.89
C ASN A 123 -8.68 17.61 -27.08
N GLN A 124 -7.45 17.56 -27.62
CA GLN A 124 -7.08 18.33 -28.83
C GLN A 124 -6.97 17.49 -30.11
N PHE A 125 -7.02 16.16 -30.01
CA PHE A 125 -7.06 15.23 -31.14
C PHE A 125 -8.27 14.30 -30.97
N ASP A 126 -9.10 14.14 -32.02
CA ASP A 126 -10.21 13.17 -31.98
C ASP A 126 -9.66 11.80 -31.55
N SER A 127 -10.22 11.21 -30.49
CA SER A 127 -9.77 9.92 -29.92
C SER A 127 -9.70 8.82 -30.99
N ARG A 128 -10.46 8.98 -32.08
CA ARG A 128 -10.43 8.16 -33.30
C ARG A 128 -9.08 8.04 -34.00
N ALA A 129 -8.16 8.99 -33.79
CA ALA A 129 -6.81 8.96 -34.36
C ALA A 129 -6.00 7.76 -33.84
N LEU A 130 -6.32 7.29 -32.63
CA LEU A 130 -5.55 6.30 -31.89
C LEU A 130 -6.19 4.90 -31.87
N ASP A 131 -7.48 4.78 -32.18
CA ASP A 131 -8.30 3.54 -32.11
C ASP A 131 -7.67 2.32 -32.84
N ASN A 132 -6.73 2.56 -33.77
CA ASN A 132 -6.02 1.53 -34.54
C ASN A 132 -4.50 1.53 -34.33
N THR A 133 -4.00 2.12 -33.24
CA THR A 133 -2.56 2.14 -32.88
C THR A 133 -2.33 1.33 -31.60
N THR A 134 -1.09 0.92 -31.31
CA THR A 134 -0.74 0.23 -30.05
C THR A 134 -1.16 1.01 -28.80
N ILE A 135 -1.19 2.35 -28.89
CA ILE A 135 -1.48 3.28 -27.78
C ILE A 135 -2.99 3.52 -27.59
N GLY A 136 -3.81 3.55 -28.66
CA GLY A 136 -5.27 3.69 -28.54
C GLY A 136 -6.10 2.45 -28.83
N GLY A 137 -5.47 1.31 -29.14
CA GLY A 137 -6.12 0.01 -29.25
C GLY A 137 -6.10 -0.81 -27.96
N LYS A 138 -6.50 -2.09 -28.05
CA LYS A 138 -6.63 -3.06 -26.93
C LYS A 138 -5.35 -3.35 -26.11
N LYS A 139 -4.18 -2.81 -26.48
CA LYS A 139 -2.86 -3.15 -25.88
C LYS A 139 -2.44 -2.21 -24.75
N CYS A 140 -2.88 -0.96 -24.77
CA CYS A 140 -2.63 -0.02 -23.68
C CYS A 140 -3.58 -0.35 -22.52
N PRO A 141 -3.13 -0.37 -21.24
CA PRO A 141 -3.92 -0.94 -20.16
C PRO A 141 -5.27 -0.24 -20.02
N HIS A 142 -6.30 -0.92 -20.52
CA HIS A 142 -7.71 -0.67 -20.28
C HIS A 142 -8.20 -1.58 -19.15
N GLU A 143 -7.38 -1.86 -18.12
CA GLU A 143 -7.93 -2.33 -16.84
C GLU A 143 -8.70 -1.17 -16.21
N THR A 144 -9.86 -0.88 -16.79
CA THR A 144 -10.85 0.03 -16.22
C THR A 144 -11.53 -0.73 -15.10
N ILE A 145 -10.90 -0.70 -13.93
CA ILE A 145 -11.55 -1.11 -12.69
C ILE A 145 -12.63 -0.07 -12.44
N SER A 146 -13.84 -0.33 -12.94
CA SER A 146 -14.97 0.62 -12.85
C SER A 146 -15.67 0.57 -11.50
N VAL A 147 -15.49 -0.52 -10.73
CA VAL A 147 -16.11 -0.74 -9.43
C VAL A 147 -15.10 -1.36 -8.46
N CYS A 148 -14.89 -0.70 -7.32
CA CYS A 148 -14.17 -1.27 -6.19
C CYS A 148 -15.17 -1.75 -5.13
N PRO A 149 -15.38 -3.07 -4.97
CA PRO A 149 -16.33 -3.58 -3.99
C PRO A 149 -15.86 -3.28 -2.56
N PRO A 150 -16.77 -3.06 -1.60
CA PRO A 150 -16.41 -2.99 -0.19
C PRO A 150 -15.88 -4.36 0.25
N THR A 151 -14.64 -4.40 0.73
CA THR A 151 -13.99 -5.62 1.24
C THR A 151 -13.24 -5.32 2.53
N PRO A 152 -13.26 -6.24 3.52
CA PRO A 152 -12.46 -6.12 4.73
C PRO A 152 -10.97 -6.36 4.48
N TYR A 153 -10.61 -7.00 3.36
CA TYR A 153 -9.24 -7.41 3.04
C TYR A 153 -8.68 -6.67 1.83
N ARG A 154 -7.35 -6.51 1.84
CA ARG A 154 -6.56 -5.91 0.76
C ARG A 154 -6.42 -6.91 -0.39
N SER A 155 -6.49 -6.42 -1.62
CA SER A 155 -6.08 -7.22 -2.79
C SER A 155 -4.57 -7.55 -2.73
N LEU A 156 -4.13 -8.60 -3.42
CA LEU A 156 -2.70 -8.95 -3.49
C LEU A 156 -1.90 -7.92 -4.29
N SER A 157 -2.46 -7.38 -5.36
CA SER A 157 -1.78 -6.39 -6.19
C SER A 157 -1.81 -4.98 -5.61
N GLY A 158 -2.62 -4.71 -4.58
CA GLY A 158 -2.85 -3.37 -4.04
C GLY A 158 -3.93 -2.55 -4.75
N HIS A 159 -4.54 -3.09 -5.82
CA HIS A 159 -5.65 -2.42 -6.51
C HIS A 159 -6.85 -2.16 -5.58
N CYS A 160 -7.61 -1.11 -5.85
CA CYS A 160 -8.76 -0.67 -5.05
C CYS A 160 -8.43 -0.31 -3.59
N ASN A 161 -7.15 -0.06 -3.26
CA ASN A 161 -6.83 0.61 -2.00
C ASN A 161 -7.45 2.02 -2.00
N ASN A 162 -7.14 2.81 -3.03
CA ASN A 162 -7.85 4.03 -3.35
C ASN A 162 -9.08 3.71 -4.22
N VAL A 163 -10.27 4.15 -3.81
CA VAL A 163 -11.52 3.84 -4.53
C VAL A 163 -11.84 4.83 -5.65
N GLU A 164 -11.29 6.05 -5.61
CA GLU A 164 -11.41 7.04 -6.70
C GLU A 164 -10.39 6.78 -7.81
N HIS A 165 -9.21 6.28 -7.43
CA HIS A 165 -8.11 5.94 -8.33
C HIS A 165 -7.62 4.51 -8.09
N PRO A 166 -8.32 3.47 -8.59
CA PRO A 166 -8.08 2.07 -8.25
C PRO A 166 -6.68 1.52 -8.52
N LEU A 167 -5.92 2.17 -9.40
CA LEU A 167 -4.56 1.76 -9.79
C LEU A 167 -3.47 2.41 -8.90
N TRP A 168 -3.77 3.43 -8.11
CA TRP A 168 -2.75 4.08 -7.28
C TRP A 168 -2.15 3.12 -6.25
N GLY A 169 -0.83 2.98 -6.30
CA GLY A 169 -0.06 2.04 -5.46
C GLY A 169 -0.16 0.57 -5.88
N MET A 170 -0.85 0.25 -6.98
CA MET A 170 -0.95 -1.12 -7.50
C MET A 170 0.41 -1.61 -8.05
N ALA A 171 0.69 -2.90 -7.90
CA ALA A 171 1.83 -3.54 -8.53
C ALA A 171 1.74 -3.43 -10.06
N LEU A 172 2.90 -3.20 -10.69
CA LEU A 172 3.15 -2.97 -12.12
C LEU A 172 2.77 -1.57 -12.63
N GLU A 173 2.35 -0.66 -11.75
CA GLU A 173 2.17 0.75 -12.08
C GLU A 173 3.49 1.55 -11.97
N GLY A 174 3.51 2.76 -12.54
CA GLY A 174 4.67 3.63 -12.52
C GLY A 174 4.97 4.21 -11.14
N PHE A 175 6.24 4.47 -10.85
CA PHE A 175 6.62 5.25 -9.65
C PHE A 175 6.10 6.69 -9.72
N GLN A 176 5.77 7.25 -8.57
CA GLN A 176 5.60 8.69 -8.42
C GLN A 176 6.95 9.38 -8.26
N ARG A 177 6.99 10.71 -8.37
CA ARG A 177 8.22 11.47 -8.19
C ARG A 177 8.01 12.60 -7.19
N LEU A 178 9.05 12.85 -6.39
CA LEU A 178 9.10 14.06 -5.54
C LEU A 178 9.41 15.29 -6.39
N THR A 179 10.17 15.10 -7.47
CA THR A 179 10.69 16.14 -8.35
C THR A 179 10.41 15.84 -9.83
N HIS A 180 10.75 16.78 -10.73
CA HIS A 180 10.62 16.56 -12.17
C HIS A 180 11.66 15.53 -12.66
N ASN A 181 11.34 14.80 -13.74
CA ASN A 181 12.35 13.96 -14.40
C ASN A 181 13.46 14.84 -15.01
N ALA A 182 14.70 14.38 -14.91
CA ALA A 182 15.89 15.11 -15.34
C ALA A 182 16.55 14.47 -16.57
N TYR A 183 15.77 14.05 -17.57
CA TYR A 183 16.33 13.51 -18.81
C TYR A 183 16.95 14.62 -19.68
N PHE A 184 18.09 14.35 -20.33
CA PHE A 184 18.78 15.32 -21.19
C PHE A 184 17.90 15.78 -22.36
N ASP A 185 17.19 14.84 -22.99
CA ASP A 185 16.22 15.13 -24.04
C ASP A 185 14.81 15.42 -23.48
N GLY A 186 14.64 15.52 -22.16
CA GLY A 186 13.35 15.65 -21.47
C GLY A 186 12.40 14.46 -21.67
N ILE A 187 12.87 13.33 -22.19
CA ILE A 187 12.03 12.17 -22.50
C ILE A 187 12.63 10.88 -21.93
N SER A 188 13.86 10.53 -22.30
CA SER A 188 14.44 9.23 -21.96
C SER A 188 15.97 9.16 -21.97
N MET A 189 16.68 10.13 -22.56
CA MET A 189 18.13 10.13 -22.59
C MET A 189 18.69 10.46 -21.21
N PRO A 190 19.60 9.64 -20.64
CA PRO A 190 20.21 9.89 -19.34
C PRO A 190 20.76 11.32 -19.23
N ARG A 191 20.70 11.87 -18.02
CA ARG A 191 21.08 13.25 -17.74
C ARG A 191 22.55 13.54 -18.10
N ARG A 192 22.83 14.79 -18.43
CA ARG A 192 24.17 15.35 -18.67
C ARG A 192 24.48 16.42 -17.62
N THR A 193 25.73 16.88 -17.59
CA THR A 193 26.11 18.03 -16.76
C THR A 193 25.28 19.25 -17.11
N LYS A 194 25.20 20.23 -16.20
CA LYS A 194 24.56 21.52 -16.45
C LYS A 194 25.16 22.26 -17.67
N GLY A 195 26.47 22.07 -17.92
CA GLY A 195 27.16 22.58 -19.11
C GLY A 195 26.89 21.81 -20.42
N GLY A 196 26.16 20.69 -20.36
CA GLY A 196 25.81 19.85 -21.51
C GLY A 196 26.87 18.80 -21.89
N ALA A 197 27.97 18.71 -21.14
CA ALA A 197 28.95 17.64 -21.24
C ALA A 197 28.46 16.35 -20.57
N ASP A 198 29.08 15.21 -20.89
CA ASP A 198 28.75 13.94 -20.22
C ASP A 198 29.14 13.98 -18.73
N LEU A 199 28.33 13.33 -17.89
CA LEU A 199 28.63 13.23 -16.47
C LEU A 199 29.84 12.32 -16.21
N PRO A 200 30.52 12.48 -15.04
CA PRO A 200 31.64 11.62 -14.67
C PRO A 200 31.26 10.14 -14.72
N SER A 201 32.23 9.29 -15.06
CA SER A 201 32.01 7.85 -15.12
C SER A 201 31.55 7.32 -13.76
N VAL A 202 30.44 6.57 -13.74
CA VAL A 202 29.92 5.95 -12.50
C VAL A 202 30.94 4.98 -11.89
N ARG A 203 31.79 4.36 -12.72
CA ARG A 203 32.86 3.48 -12.24
C ARG A 203 34.01 4.27 -11.62
N GLN A 204 34.36 5.42 -12.20
CA GLN A 204 35.33 6.32 -11.60
C GLN A 204 34.84 6.82 -10.23
N ILE A 205 33.57 7.21 -10.13
CA ILE A 205 32.94 7.61 -8.87
C ILE A 205 33.01 6.49 -7.81
N SER A 206 32.71 5.24 -8.18
CA SER A 206 32.82 4.07 -7.30
C SER A 206 34.25 3.86 -6.77
N LEU A 207 35.27 4.11 -7.60
CA LEU A 207 36.68 3.95 -7.23
C LEU A 207 37.21 5.10 -6.36
N GLU A 208 36.85 6.33 -6.67
CA GLU A 208 37.44 7.53 -6.05
C GLU A 208 36.71 7.96 -4.77
N LEU A 209 35.40 7.75 -4.70
CA LEU A 209 34.60 8.21 -3.56
C LEU A 209 34.25 7.09 -2.57
N PHE A 210 33.91 5.88 -3.03
CA PHE A 210 33.49 4.80 -2.14
C PHE A 210 34.69 4.00 -1.63
N TYR A 211 34.79 3.89 -0.31
CA TYR A 211 35.83 3.14 0.37
C TYR A 211 35.25 2.09 1.32
N ASN A 212 36.10 1.18 1.82
CA ASN A 212 35.68 0.14 2.76
C ASN A 212 35.24 0.75 4.09
N PRO A 213 34.23 0.18 4.76
CA PRO A 213 33.84 0.62 6.08
C PRO A 213 34.97 0.42 7.10
N PHE A 214 35.17 1.41 7.98
CA PHE A 214 36.11 1.32 9.11
C PHE A 214 35.48 1.76 10.45
N GLU A 215 34.19 2.12 10.46
CA GLU A 215 33.53 2.72 11.63
C GLU A 215 32.07 2.28 11.77
N GLU A 216 31.86 1.39 12.74
CA GLU A 216 30.55 0.99 13.22
C GLU A 216 29.78 2.17 13.86
N HIS A 217 28.45 2.14 13.74
CA HIS A 217 27.58 3.07 14.44
C HIS A 217 27.55 2.76 15.94
N GLN A 218 27.43 3.77 16.79
CA GLN A 218 27.59 3.58 18.25
C GLN A 218 26.43 2.81 18.89
N THR A 219 25.22 2.89 18.31
CA THR A 219 24.00 2.44 18.96
C THR A 219 23.01 1.68 18.08
N VAL A 220 23.18 1.64 16.76
CA VAL A 220 22.18 1.07 15.85
C VAL A 220 22.67 -0.30 15.40
N THR A 221 21.79 -1.29 15.42
CA THR A 221 22.13 -2.68 15.12
C THR A 221 22.00 -2.98 13.63
N GLU A 222 22.70 -4.00 13.16
CA GLU A 222 22.75 -4.37 11.75
C GLU A 222 21.39 -4.86 11.21
N ILE A 223 20.48 -5.34 12.07
CA ILE A 223 19.13 -5.73 11.65
C ILE A 223 18.38 -4.58 10.95
N ALA A 224 18.72 -3.32 11.22
CA ALA A 224 18.18 -2.16 10.50
C ALA A 224 18.46 -2.21 8.99
N ALA A 225 19.61 -2.78 8.57
CA ALA A 225 19.95 -2.97 7.17
C ALA A 225 19.06 -4.03 6.47
N TYR A 226 18.59 -5.02 7.24
CA TYR A 226 17.75 -6.12 6.76
C TYR A 226 16.24 -5.83 6.85
N TRP A 227 15.82 -4.79 7.56
CA TRP A 227 14.41 -4.41 7.73
C TRP A 227 13.82 -3.68 6.52
N ARG A 228 13.83 -4.38 5.37
CA ARG A 228 13.38 -3.86 4.06
C ARG A 228 12.06 -4.50 3.62
N ILE A 229 11.03 -4.44 4.45
CA ILE A 229 9.81 -5.25 4.23
C ILE A 229 9.00 -4.84 2.98
N SER A 230 9.28 -3.71 2.34
CA SER A 230 8.49 -3.23 1.20
C SER A 230 9.28 -2.53 0.09
N CYS A 231 10.56 -2.84 -0.10
CA CYS A 231 11.29 -2.32 -1.26
C CYS A 231 11.66 -3.46 -2.20
N PRO A 232 11.16 -3.48 -3.45
CA PRO A 232 11.67 -4.44 -4.43
C PRO A 232 13.15 -4.12 -4.68
N ALA A 233 14.00 -5.15 -4.77
CA ALA A 233 15.28 -4.96 -5.45
C ALA A 233 14.99 -4.67 -6.93
N LEU A 234 15.05 -3.39 -7.26
CA LEU A 234 15.08 -2.91 -8.64
C LEU A 234 16.44 -3.27 -9.23
N LEU A 235 16.62 -4.46 -9.77
CA LEU A 235 17.86 -4.76 -10.47
C LEU A 235 17.54 -5.68 -11.69
N PHE A 236 17.93 -5.19 -12.85
CA PHE A 236 18.18 -5.72 -14.22
C PHE A 236 17.51 -6.99 -14.77
N ALA A 237 17.13 -6.94 -16.04
CA ALA A 237 16.91 -8.12 -16.87
C ALA A 237 17.54 -7.97 -18.27
N GLY A 238 18.34 -8.96 -18.68
CA GLY A 238 18.60 -9.39 -20.07
C GLY A 238 19.46 -8.53 -21.03
N PHE A 239 20.57 -9.10 -21.52
CA PHE A 239 21.66 -8.42 -22.26
C PHE A 239 21.66 -8.52 -23.80
N ALA A 240 20.55 -8.18 -24.46
CA ALA A 240 20.56 -8.03 -25.92
C ALA A 240 19.50 -7.07 -26.47
N HIS A 241 19.09 -6.07 -25.70
CA HIS A 241 18.05 -5.12 -26.08
C HIS A 241 18.68 -3.76 -26.48
N ALA A 242 17.99 -2.92 -27.24
CA ALA A 242 18.42 -1.52 -27.46
C ALA A 242 18.39 -0.63 -26.21
N ASP A 243 17.99 -1.20 -25.07
CA ASP A 243 18.07 -0.60 -23.74
C ASP A 243 19.32 -1.09 -22.99
N CYS A 244 20.25 -1.79 -23.64
CA CYS A 244 21.58 -2.02 -23.09
C CYS A 244 22.31 -0.67 -23.00
N ASP A 245 22.65 -0.27 -21.79
CA ASP A 245 23.39 0.96 -21.50
C ASP A 245 24.56 0.60 -20.57
N PRO A 246 25.64 0.01 -21.13
CA PRO A 246 26.74 -0.54 -20.35
C PRO A 246 27.48 0.55 -19.58
N ILE A 247 28.21 0.13 -18.56
CA ILE A 247 29.10 0.99 -17.78
C ILE A 247 30.51 0.78 -18.30
N ASP A 248 31.09 1.80 -18.93
CA ASP A 248 32.44 1.73 -19.46
C ASP A 248 33.47 1.58 -18.34
N VAL A 249 34.45 0.71 -18.58
CA VAL A 249 35.56 0.42 -17.66
C VAL A 249 36.86 0.88 -18.30
N MET A 250 37.64 1.67 -17.56
CA MET A 250 38.93 2.15 -18.01
C MET A 250 39.95 1.01 -18.10
N SER A 251 40.88 1.08 -19.06
CA SER A 251 41.94 0.07 -19.22
C SER A 251 42.87 -0.05 -18.00
N THR A 252 42.94 0.98 -17.17
CA THR A 252 43.72 1.05 -15.93
C THR A 252 42.91 0.70 -14.68
N ASP A 253 41.66 0.23 -14.82
CA ASP A 253 40.81 -0.12 -13.67
C ASP A 253 41.48 -1.20 -12.80
N PRO A 254 41.64 -0.99 -11.48
CA PRO A 254 42.41 -1.90 -10.63
C PRO A 254 41.78 -3.29 -10.47
N VAL A 255 40.46 -3.42 -10.65
CA VAL A 255 39.71 -4.67 -10.48
C VAL A 255 39.50 -5.34 -11.84
N TYR A 256 38.99 -4.59 -12.81
CA TYR A 256 38.47 -5.15 -14.05
C TYR A 256 39.52 -5.31 -15.17
N SER A 257 40.62 -4.54 -15.14
CA SER A 257 41.68 -4.64 -16.13
C SER A 257 42.36 -6.02 -16.14
N GLN A 258 42.50 -6.64 -14.96
CA GLN A 258 43.12 -7.96 -14.79
C GLN A 258 42.36 -9.05 -15.56
N ALA A 259 41.03 -8.95 -15.58
CA ALA A 259 40.13 -9.85 -16.28
C ALA A 259 39.81 -9.41 -17.72
N ARG A 260 40.44 -8.32 -18.21
CA ARG A 260 40.18 -7.70 -19.53
C ARG A 260 38.71 -7.32 -19.74
N VAL A 261 38.04 -6.88 -18.67
CA VAL A 261 36.67 -6.36 -18.75
C VAL A 261 36.73 -4.91 -19.21
N THR A 262 36.09 -4.61 -20.35
CA THR A 262 36.02 -3.25 -20.92
C THR A 262 34.71 -2.54 -20.58
N CYS A 263 33.69 -3.27 -20.15
CA CYS A 263 32.45 -2.69 -19.64
C CYS A 263 31.77 -3.63 -18.64
N ILE A 264 31.04 -3.06 -17.67
CA ILE A 264 30.11 -3.79 -16.82
C ILE A 264 28.74 -3.77 -17.53
N PRO A 265 28.16 -4.92 -17.85
CA PRO A 265 26.87 -4.95 -18.49
C PRO A 265 25.78 -4.35 -17.58
N HIS A 266 25.00 -3.41 -18.11
CA HIS A 266 23.79 -2.84 -17.49
C HIS A 266 22.66 -2.69 -18.53
N ALA A 267 21.42 -2.97 -18.14
CA ALA A 267 20.22 -2.81 -18.97
C ALA A 267 19.28 -1.81 -18.32
N ARG A 268 18.58 -0.97 -19.07
CA ARG A 268 17.68 0.02 -18.47
C ARG A 268 16.45 -0.63 -17.83
N THR A 269 15.95 -0.05 -16.74
CA THR A 269 14.76 -0.54 -16.01
C THR A 269 13.51 -0.42 -16.88
N LEU A 270 12.67 -1.46 -16.93
CA LEU A 270 11.45 -1.46 -17.74
C LEU A 270 10.52 -0.27 -17.44
N PRO A 271 10.00 0.41 -18.47
CA PRO A 271 9.03 1.47 -18.27
C PRO A 271 7.62 0.93 -18.00
N ALA A 272 6.86 1.66 -17.18
CA ALA A 272 5.41 1.51 -17.04
C ALA A 272 4.69 2.49 -17.97
N PRO A 273 3.51 2.12 -18.48
CA PRO A 273 2.66 3.05 -19.21
C PRO A 273 2.19 4.18 -18.27
N ARG A 274 2.19 5.42 -18.75
CA ARG A 274 1.59 6.53 -18.01
C ARG A 274 0.06 6.33 -17.91
N PRO A 275 -0.63 6.92 -16.92
CA PRO A 275 -2.09 6.87 -16.83
C PRO A 275 -2.76 7.28 -18.15
N ASN A 276 -3.75 6.51 -18.61
CA ASN A 276 -4.40 6.67 -19.92
C ASN A 276 -3.42 6.67 -21.12
N CYS A 277 -2.25 6.07 -20.95
CA CYS A 277 -1.20 6.01 -21.97
C CYS A 277 -0.80 7.35 -22.55
N LYS A 278 -0.82 8.39 -21.71
CA LYS A 278 -0.32 9.71 -22.07
C LYS A 278 1.11 9.62 -22.61
N LEU A 279 1.38 10.42 -23.64
CA LEU A 279 2.73 10.65 -24.14
C LEU A 279 3.56 11.39 -23.10
N GLY A 280 4.89 11.30 -23.18
CA GLY A 280 5.79 11.98 -22.26
C GLY A 280 7.06 11.23 -21.96
N ALA A 281 7.69 11.61 -20.84
CA ALA A 281 8.93 11.03 -20.38
C ALA A 281 8.76 9.58 -19.89
N ARG A 282 9.89 8.86 -19.86
CA ARG A 282 10.00 7.49 -19.36
C ARG A 282 9.70 7.46 -17.87
N GLU A 283 8.76 6.60 -17.48
CA GLU A 283 8.46 6.30 -16.07
C GLU A 283 8.70 4.82 -15.82
N GLN A 284 9.42 4.47 -14.75
CA GLN A 284 9.80 3.09 -14.45
C GLN A 284 8.66 2.36 -13.72
N ALA A 285 8.51 1.06 -14.00
CA ALA A 285 7.50 0.22 -13.37
C ALA A 285 7.93 -0.24 -11.97
N ASN A 286 6.99 -0.22 -11.03
CA ASN A 286 7.12 -0.86 -9.72
C ASN A 286 6.55 -2.28 -9.79
N GLN A 287 7.35 -3.33 -9.58
CA GLN A 287 6.84 -4.71 -9.67
C GLN A 287 6.08 -5.20 -8.44
N VAL A 288 6.08 -4.42 -7.35
CA VAL A 288 5.34 -4.75 -6.11
C VAL A 288 4.32 -3.68 -5.77
N SER A 289 3.38 -3.99 -4.88
CA SER A 289 2.46 -2.98 -4.35
C SER A 289 3.24 -1.93 -3.55
N SER A 290 2.77 -0.69 -3.56
CA SER A 290 3.44 0.44 -2.88
C SER A 290 3.13 0.52 -1.38
N PHE A 291 2.27 -0.37 -0.87
CA PHE A 291 1.83 -0.39 0.51
C PHE A 291 2.74 -1.25 1.38
N LEU A 292 2.79 -0.97 2.69
CA LEU A 292 3.33 -1.92 3.67
C LEU A 292 2.30 -3.04 3.92
N ASP A 293 2.16 -3.98 2.99
CA ASP A 293 1.09 -5.00 2.97
C ASP A 293 1.61 -6.45 2.97
N GLY A 294 2.90 -6.63 3.26
CA GLY A 294 3.52 -7.95 3.28
C GLY A 294 3.60 -8.62 1.90
N SER A 295 3.53 -7.89 0.78
CA SER A 295 3.72 -8.42 -0.58
C SER A 295 5.01 -9.23 -0.75
N THR A 296 6.07 -8.91 0.00
CA THR A 296 7.32 -9.69 0.06
C THR A 296 7.14 -11.10 0.68
N ILE A 297 6.08 -11.31 1.45
CA ILE A 297 5.70 -12.57 2.09
C ILE A 297 4.63 -13.30 1.24
N TYR A 298 3.60 -12.58 0.79
CA TYR A 298 2.40 -13.15 0.18
C TYR A 298 2.38 -13.12 -1.36
N GLY A 299 3.29 -12.37 -1.99
CA GLY A 299 3.30 -12.10 -3.43
C GLY A 299 2.31 -11.00 -3.83
N THR A 300 2.28 -10.65 -5.12
CA THR A 300 1.42 -9.57 -5.65
C THR A 300 0.35 -10.06 -6.63
N SER A 301 0.30 -11.36 -6.89
CA SER A 301 -0.71 -12.01 -7.70
C SER A 301 -1.20 -13.32 -7.07
N THR A 302 -2.38 -13.76 -7.49
CA THR A 302 -2.93 -15.07 -7.08
C THR A 302 -2.01 -16.22 -7.48
N GLU A 303 -1.28 -16.10 -8.60
CA GLU A 303 -0.28 -17.07 -9.02
C GLU A 303 0.88 -17.16 -8.02
N ASP A 304 1.36 -16.02 -7.52
CA ASP A 304 2.40 -15.98 -6.49
C ASP A 304 1.88 -16.65 -5.20
N LEU A 305 0.69 -16.26 -4.76
CA LEU A 305 0.12 -16.78 -3.53
C LEU A 305 -0.12 -18.29 -3.59
N ASN A 306 -0.60 -18.81 -4.72
CA ASN A 306 -0.85 -20.24 -4.93
C ASN A 306 0.44 -21.07 -4.84
N ARG A 307 1.60 -20.50 -5.17
CA ARG A 307 2.91 -21.16 -5.00
C ARG A 307 3.34 -21.23 -3.53
N LEU A 308 2.80 -20.35 -2.70
CA LEU A 308 3.15 -20.19 -1.30
C LEU A 308 2.13 -20.81 -0.34
N ARG A 309 0.93 -21.20 -0.80
CA ARG A 309 -0.10 -21.90 -0.02
C ARG A 309 -0.16 -23.39 -0.38
N VAL A 310 -0.39 -24.24 0.63
CA VAL A 310 -0.58 -25.70 0.42
C VAL A 310 -2.05 -26.00 0.22
N ASN A 311 -2.50 -26.37 -0.99
CA ASN A 311 -3.88 -26.87 -1.25
C ASN A 311 -4.99 -26.04 -0.57
N GLU A 312 -5.01 -24.71 -0.76
CA GLU A 312 -5.98 -23.80 -0.12
C GLU A 312 -5.99 -23.84 1.43
N SER A 313 -4.90 -24.31 2.03
CA SER A 313 -4.68 -24.23 3.48
C SER A 313 -4.71 -22.77 3.94
N ALA A 314 -5.12 -22.59 5.20
CA ALA A 314 -5.01 -21.31 5.90
C ALA A 314 -3.54 -20.91 6.14
N LYS A 315 -2.62 -21.88 6.13
CA LYS A 315 -1.19 -21.68 6.39
C LYS A 315 -0.40 -21.48 5.10
N LEU A 316 0.69 -20.73 5.22
CA LEU A 316 1.77 -20.71 4.24
C LEU A 316 2.53 -22.04 4.27
N SER A 317 3.00 -22.45 3.09
CA SER A 317 3.82 -23.63 2.88
C SER A 317 5.17 -23.50 3.58
N THR A 318 5.60 -24.56 4.26
CA THR A 318 6.88 -24.64 4.95
C THR A 318 7.63 -25.90 4.53
N SER A 319 8.94 -25.92 4.76
CA SER A 319 9.76 -27.11 4.60
C SER A 319 10.32 -27.58 5.94
N SER A 320 10.39 -28.91 6.13
CA SER A 320 11.00 -29.51 7.31
C SER A 320 12.38 -30.07 6.96
N TYR A 321 13.37 -29.83 7.82
CA TYR A 321 14.73 -30.31 7.61
C TYR A 321 15.39 -30.74 8.92
N ALA A 322 15.82 -32.00 9.00
CA ALA A 322 16.72 -32.53 10.05
C ALA A 322 16.41 -32.12 11.51
N GLY A 323 15.12 -32.01 11.89
CA GLY A 323 14.70 -31.64 13.24
C GLY A 323 14.80 -30.13 13.55
N LEU A 324 15.09 -29.29 12.55
CA LEU A 324 14.91 -27.85 12.65
C LEU A 324 13.42 -27.50 12.70
N LEU A 325 13.12 -26.34 13.28
CA LEU A 325 11.81 -25.70 13.12
C LEU A 325 11.54 -25.38 11.64
N ASP A 326 10.27 -25.29 11.29
CA ASP A 326 9.80 -25.05 9.91
C ASP A 326 10.57 -23.92 9.21
N LEU A 327 11.10 -24.22 8.04
CA LEU A 327 11.78 -23.24 7.17
C LEU A 327 10.84 -22.80 6.04
N LEU A 328 11.27 -21.80 5.29
CA LEU A 328 10.59 -21.36 4.08
C LEU A 328 10.38 -22.53 3.09
N PRO A 329 9.38 -22.42 2.21
CA PRO A 329 9.17 -23.43 1.17
C PRO A 329 10.37 -23.44 0.21
N LEU A 330 10.70 -24.61 -0.32
CA LEU A 330 11.84 -24.77 -1.23
C LEU A 330 11.46 -24.32 -2.63
N ASP A 331 12.35 -23.62 -3.33
CA ASP A 331 12.15 -23.29 -4.73
C ASP A 331 12.33 -24.56 -5.60
N PRO A 332 11.30 -24.99 -6.36
CA PRO A 332 11.44 -26.13 -7.26
C PRO A 332 12.54 -25.94 -8.33
N LYS A 333 12.90 -24.70 -8.67
CA LYS A 333 13.94 -24.34 -9.65
C LYS A 333 15.35 -24.23 -9.05
N THR A 334 15.53 -24.64 -7.80
CA THR A 334 16.81 -24.55 -7.05
C THR A 334 18.04 -25.00 -7.85
N GLY A 335 17.93 -26.09 -8.61
CA GLY A 335 19.05 -26.71 -9.32
C GLY A 335 19.73 -25.79 -10.34
N ASP A 336 19.04 -24.75 -10.78
CA ASP A 336 19.52 -23.87 -11.84
C ASP A 336 20.38 -22.72 -11.31
N TYR A 337 20.32 -22.32 -10.04
CA TYR A 337 21.00 -21.09 -9.59
C TYR A 337 21.49 -21.04 -8.15
N CYS A 338 21.03 -21.94 -7.29
CA CYS A 338 21.41 -21.94 -5.88
C CYS A 338 22.90 -22.27 -5.69
N GLN A 339 23.63 -21.50 -4.87
CA GLN A 339 25.09 -21.69 -4.70
C GLN A 339 25.48 -22.75 -3.66
N SER A 340 24.52 -23.39 -2.99
CA SER A 340 24.76 -24.46 -2.03
C SER A 340 25.67 -25.57 -2.59
N GLN A 341 26.68 -25.97 -1.82
CA GLN A 341 27.57 -27.08 -2.19
C GLN A 341 26.94 -28.46 -1.96
N HIS A 342 25.79 -28.51 -1.30
CA HIS A 342 25.10 -29.75 -0.96
C HIS A 342 23.78 -29.85 -1.71
N HIS A 343 23.65 -30.81 -2.63
CA HIS A 343 22.44 -31.03 -3.44
C HIS A 343 21.12 -31.19 -2.65
N LYS A 344 21.20 -31.49 -1.34
CA LYS A 344 20.03 -31.58 -0.45
C LYS A 344 19.60 -30.23 0.16
N LYS A 345 20.47 -29.22 0.18
CA LYS A 345 20.20 -27.88 0.70
C LYS A 345 19.80 -26.98 -0.46
N LYS A 346 18.53 -26.60 -0.47
CA LYS A 346 17.89 -25.93 -1.61
C LYS A 346 17.60 -24.46 -1.30
N CYS A 347 17.50 -23.63 -2.32
CA CYS A 347 17.11 -22.23 -2.14
C CYS A 347 15.62 -22.14 -1.80
N PHE A 348 15.23 -21.09 -1.12
CA PHE A 348 13.87 -20.86 -0.65
C PHE A 348 13.04 -20.06 -1.65
N GLN A 349 11.72 -20.14 -1.57
CA GLN A 349 10.81 -19.26 -2.30
C GLN A 349 9.96 -18.44 -1.32
N SER A 350 9.60 -17.23 -1.72
CA SER A 350 8.75 -16.31 -0.95
C SER A 350 7.97 -15.41 -1.92
N GLY A 351 7.26 -14.39 -1.40
CA GLY A 351 6.63 -13.37 -2.23
C GLY A 351 7.64 -12.46 -2.95
N SER A 352 8.90 -12.45 -2.51
CA SER A 352 10.02 -11.75 -3.13
C SER A 352 11.05 -12.70 -3.75
N SER A 353 11.66 -12.28 -4.87
CA SER A 353 12.81 -12.91 -5.52
C SER A 353 14.09 -12.84 -4.68
N ASP A 354 14.16 -11.87 -3.77
CA ASP A 354 15.42 -11.48 -3.12
C ASP A 354 15.69 -12.31 -1.85
N VAL A 355 14.77 -13.23 -1.54
CA VAL A 355 14.78 -13.99 -0.28
C VAL A 355 16.10 -14.70 -0.03
N ASN A 356 16.76 -15.23 -1.08
CA ASN A 356 18.04 -15.94 -0.96
C ASN A 356 19.27 -15.04 -1.13
N LEU A 357 19.11 -13.74 -1.40
CA LEU A 357 20.23 -12.87 -1.74
C LEU A 357 21.30 -12.86 -0.64
N LEU A 358 20.87 -12.80 0.62
CA LEU A 358 21.71 -12.99 1.81
C LEU A 358 20.99 -13.88 2.83
N PRO A 359 21.70 -14.68 3.64
CA PRO A 359 21.09 -15.52 4.68
C PRO A 359 20.25 -14.74 5.69
N GLY A 360 20.62 -13.48 6.01
CA GLY A 360 19.84 -12.61 6.88
C GLY A 360 18.45 -12.26 6.31
N LEU A 361 18.31 -12.11 4.98
CA LEU A 361 17.02 -11.86 4.35
C LEU A 361 16.12 -13.11 4.44
N SER A 362 16.67 -14.27 4.10
CA SER A 362 15.97 -15.55 4.29
C SER A 362 15.54 -15.77 5.75
N ALA A 363 16.35 -15.33 6.73
CA ALA A 363 16.00 -15.40 8.14
C ALA A 363 14.79 -14.52 8.49
N ILE A 364 14.76 -13.26 8.05
CA ILE A 364 13.61 -12.35 8.26
C ILE A 364 12.35 -12.87 7.56
N HIS A 365 12.47 -13.39 6.33
CA HIS A 365 11.32 -13.99 5.64
C HIS A 365 10.81 -15.24 6.36
N THR A 366 11.71 -16.10 6.87
CA THR A 366 11.34 -17.28 7.67
C THR A 366 10.57 -16.87 8.92
N LEU A 367 11.02 -15.81 9.60
CA LEU A 367 10.38 -15.25 10.78
C LEU A 367 8.91 -14.88 10.50
N TRP A 368 8.66 -14.16 9.41
CA TRP A 368 7.30 -13.74 9.03
C TRP A 368 6.40 -14.88 8.56
N PHE A 369 6.95 -15.88 7.86
CA PHE A 369 6.21 -17.09 7.49
C PHE A 369 5.74 -17.85 8.74
N ARG A 370 6.63 -18.02 9.72
CA ARG A 370 6.29 -18.65 10.98
C ARG A 370 5.27 -17.83 11.76
N GLN A 371 5.40 -16.51 11.80
CA GLN A 371 4.43 -15.65 12.47
C GLN A 371 3.04 -15.77 11.86
N HIS A 372 2.92 -15.78 10.54
CA HIS A 372 1.63 -16.03 9.89
C HIS A 372 1.04 -17.38 10.30
N ASN A 373 1.82 -18.46 10.23
CA ASN A 373 1.34 -19.79 10.61
C ASN A 373 0.99 -19.90 12.10
N HIS A 374 1.72 -19.21 12.97
CA HIS A 374 1.45 -19.12 14.41
C HIS A 374 0.11 -18.42 14.68
N VAL A 375 -0.14 -17.29 14.02
CA VAL A 375 -1.43 -16.57 14.12
C VAL A 375 -2.57 -17.44 13.57
N VAL A 376 -2.37 -18.14 12.45
CA VAL A 376 -3.38 -19.08 11.90
C VAL A 376 -3.72 -20.18 12.90
N ASP A 377 -2.74 -20.80 13.55
CA ASP A 377 -2.99 -21.85 14.53
C ASP A 377 -3.82 -21.34 15.70
N LYS A 378 -3.48 -20.16 16.21
CA LYS A 378 -4.20 -19.52 17.31
C LYS A 378 -5.62 -19.15 16.93
N LEU A 379 -5.81 -18.50 15.77
CA LEU A 379 -7.14 -18.19 15.27
C LEU A 379 -7.98 -19.46 15.04
N LYS A 380 -7.37 -20.57 14.60
CA LYS A 380 -8.07 -21.84 14.39
C LYS A 380 -8.45 -22.54 15.70
N GLU A 381 -7.61 -22.44 16.74
CA GLU A 381 -7.90 -22.99 18.06
C GLU A 381 -9.21 -22.44 18.63
N ILE A 382 -9.43 -21.14 18.43
CA ILE A 382 -10.55 -20.39 18.99
C ILE A 382 -11.73 -20.37 17.98
N ASN A 383 -11.50 -20.05 16.69
CA ASN A 383 -12.51 -20.08 15.61
C ASN A 383 -12.50 -21.37 14.79
N ARG A 384 -12.84 -22.51 15.41
CA ARG A 384 -12.87 -23.81 14.70
C ARG A 384 -13.82 -23.90 13.50
N HIS A 385 -14.78 -22.97 13.40
CA HIS A 385 -15.83 -22.94 12.38
C HIS A 385 -15.46 -22.11 11.15
N TRP A 386 -14.36 -21.34 11.19
CA TRP A 386 -13.94 -20.52 10.06
C TRP A 386 -13.40 -21.35 8.90
N SER A 387 -13.62 -20.86 7.68
CA SER A 387 -12.97 -21.41 6.49
C SER A 387 -11.48 -21.13 6.48
N ASN A 388 -10.73 -21.93 5.73
CA ASN A 388 -9.29 -21.72 5.57
C ASN A 388 -8.95 -20.34 4.98
N ASP A 389 -9.75 -19.87 4.02
CA ASP A 389 -9.53 -18.55 3.40
C ASP A 389 -9.76 -17.40 4.39
N ARG A 390 -10.78 -17.53 5.26
CA ARG A 390 -10.99 -16.54 6.32
C ARG A 390 -9.84 -16.52 7.32
N LEU A 391 -9.39 -17.70 7.77
CA LEU A 391 -8.24 -17.81 8.66
C LEU A 391 -6.97 -17.22 8.03
N PHE A 392 -6.75 -17.47 6.74
CA PHE A 392 -5.62 -16.92 5.99
C PHE A 392 -5.67 -15.39 5.92
N GLU A 393 -6.79 -14.80 5.48
CA GLU A 393 -6.90 -13.35 5.31
C GLU A 393 -6.86 -12.60 6.65
N GLU A 394 -7.46 -13.14 7.72
CA GLU A 394 -7.36 -12.54 9.06
C GLU A 394 -5.93 -12.61 9.60
N ALA A 395 -5.25 -13.76 9.47
CA ALA A 395 -3.85 -13.86 9.86
C ALA A 395 -2.96 -12.93 9.04
N ARG A 396 -3.19 -12.84 7.72
CA ARG A 396 -2.51 -11.88 6.83
C ARG A 396 -2.74 -10.45 7.28
N LYS A 397 -3.98 -10.07 7.60
CA LYS A 397 -4.35 -8.73 8.09
C LYS A 397 -3.62 -8.38 9.40
N VAL A 398 -3.55 -9.32 10.35
CA VAL A 398 -2.83 -9.14 11.63
C VAL A 398 -1.33 -8.99 11.41
N VAL A 399 -0.72 -9.87 10.63
CA VAL A 399 0.74 -9.81 10.33
C VAL A 399 1.10 -8.51 9.64
N ILE A 400 0.29 -8.04 8.70
CA ILE A 400 0.47 -6.74 8.05
C ILE A 400 0.42 -5.60 9.07
N ALA A 401 -0.54 -5.62 9.99
CA ALA A 401 -0.62 -4.62 11.05
C ALA A 401 0.61 -4.65 11.98
N GLN A 402 1.17 -5.82 12.28
CA GLN A 402 2.41 -5.97 13.03
C GLN A 402 3.61 -5.36 12.28
N ILE A 403 3.74 -5.62 10.98
CA ILE A 403 4.77 -5.03 10.10
C ILE A 403 4.66 -3.51 10.11
N GLN A 404 3.44 -2.98 9.90
CA GLN A 404 3.17 -1.54 9.90
C GLN A 404 3.50 -0.91 11.26
N HIS A 405 3.07 -1.55 12.35
CA HIS A 405 3.33 -1.07 13.69
C HIS A 405 4.83 -0.99 13.98
N ILE A 406 5.57 -2.10 13.89
CA ILE A 406 7.02 -2.15 14.17
C ILE A 406 7.78 -1.15 13.29
N THR A 407 7.39 -1.01 12.02
CA THR A 407 8.07 -0.08 11.10
C THR A 407 7.96 1.38 11.59
N TYR A 408 6.79 1.82 12.06
CA TYR A 408 6.58 3.20 12.50
C TYR A 408 6.89 3.44 13.98
N SER A 409 6.82 2.41 14.83
CA SER A 409 7.12 2.51 16.27
C SER A 409 8.60 2.33 16.59
N GLU A 410 9.30 1.43 15.89
CA GLU A 410 10.68 1.07 16.21
C GLU A 410 11.68 1.50 15.13
N PHE A 411 11.41 1.19 13.85
CA PHE A 411 12.40 1.40 12.78
C PHE A 411 12.54 2.86 12.34
N LEU A 412 11.43 3.52 11.95
CA LEU A 412 11.49 4.90 11.42
C LEU A 412 12.08 5.91 12.41
N PRO A 413 11.73 5.91 13.72
CA PRO A 413 12.34 6.83 14.68
C PRO A 413 13.86 6.73 14.75
N VAL A 414 14.41 5.52 14.56
CA VAL A 414 15.87 5.30 14.53
C VAL A 414 16.46 5.85 13.23
N ILE A 415 15.80 5.62 12.09
CA ILE A 415 16.33 6.01 10.78
C ILE A 415 16.29 7.52 10.56
N ILE A 416 15.11 8.15 10.66
CA ILE A 416 14.91 9.57 10.30
C ILE A 416 14.90 10.52 11.51
N GLY A 417 14.90 9.97 12.73
CA GLY A 417 14.88 10.74 13.96
C GLY A 417 13.52 11.32 14.34
N ASN A 418 13.36 11.62 15.63
CA ASN A 418 12.10 12.12 16.21
C ASN A 418 11.66 13.49 15.68
N ASP A 419 12.57 14.28 15.11
CA ASP A 419 12.22 15.58 14.53
C ASP A 419 11.38 15.41 13.25
N TYR A 420 11.85 14.58 12.31
CA TYR A 420 11.11 14.26 11.09
C TYR A 420 9.84 13.47 11.40
N MET A 421 9.86 12.56 12.39
CA MET A 421 8.66 11.87 12.84
C MET A 421 7.54 12.84 13.23
N ARG A 422 7.86 13.90 13.98
CA ARG A 422 6.89 14.94 14.38
C ARG A 422 6.49 15.83 13.21
N ARG A 423 7.46 16.32 12.43
CA ARG A 423 7.22 17.24 11.31
C ARG A 423 6.29 16.66 10.24
N PHE A 424 6.42 15.36 9.96
CA PHE A 424 5.59 14.65 8.98
C PHE A 424 4.38 13.95 9.62
N GLY A 425 4.16 14.07 10.94
CA GLY A 425 3.03 13.43 11.61
C GLY A 425 3.04 11.90 11.52
N LEU A 426 4.23 11.29 11.61
CA LEU A 426 4.46 9.85 11.48
C LEU A 426 4.43 9.12 12.83
N THR A 427 4.45 9.84 13.95
CA THR A 427 4.27 9.24 15.28
C THR A 427 2.90 8.54 15.37
N LEU A 428 2.90 7.34 15.92
CA LEU A 428 1.68 6.53 16.09
C LEU A 428 0.83 7.04 17.26
N LYS A 429 -0.45 6.68 17.28
CA LYS A 429 -1.33 6.98 18.42
C LYS A 429 -1.10 5.94 19.52
N GLU A 430 -1.16 6.36 20.78
CA GLU A 430 -1.11 5.46 21.93
C GLU A 430 -2.46 4.73 22.16
N SER A 431 -3.58 5.37 21.80
CA SER A 431 -4.94 4.85 21.97
C SER A 431 -5.88 5.36 20.88
N GLY A 432 -7.01 4.67 20.69
CA GLY A 432 -8.06 5.04 19.72
C GLY A 432 -7.64 4.87 18.26
N TYR A 433 -8.42 5.47 17.37
CA TYR A 433 -8.21 5.43 15.92
C TYR A 433 -7.38 6.60 15.39
N ASP A 434 -6.76 6.40 14.22
CA ASP A 434 -6.24 7.46 13.37
C ASP A 434 -7.28 7.81 12.29
N SER A 435 -7.54 9.11 12.11
CA SER A 435 -8.51 9.63 11.14
C SER A 435 -7.86 10.40 10.00
N GLY A 436 -6.54 10.35 9.86
CA GLY A 436 -5.82 11.11 8.84
C GLY A 436 -5.58 10.38 7.52
N TYR A 437 -6.40 9.38 7.17
CA TYR A 437 -6.41 8.85 5.80
C TYR A 437 -6.87 9.93 4.82
N ASP A 438 -6.13 10.10 3.73
CA ASP A 438 -6.38 11.08 2.68
C ASP A 438 -6.52 10.36 1.32
N MET A 439 -7.76 10.27 0.86
CA MET A 439 -8.09 9.64 -0.43
C MET A 439 -7.59 10.45 -1.64
N SER A 440 -7.24 11.72 -1.48
CA SER A 440 -6.64 12.53 -2.55
C SER A 440 -5.14 12.31 -2.70
N LEU A 441 -4.51 11.60 -1.76
CA LEU A 441 -3.07 11.35 -1.75
C LEU A 441 -2.73 10.08 -2.54
N ASP A 442 -1.87 10.23 -3.55
CA ASP A 442 -1.27 9.09 -4.23
C ASP A 442 -0.19 8.44 -3.34
N ALA A 443 -0.46 7.18 -2.96
CA ALA A 443 0.37 6.33 -2.11
C ALA A 443 1.44 5.54 -2.87
N SER A 444 1.51 5.71 -4.19
CA SER A 444 2.52 5.07 -5.04
C SER A 444 3.94 5.43 -4.59
N THR A 445 4.84 4.45 -4.66
CA THR A 445 6.24 4.62 -4.24
C THR A 445 6.94 5.71 -5.06
N LEU A 446 7.72 6.55 -4.38
CA LEU A 446 8.57 7.57 -4.99
C LEU A 446 9.78 6.92 -5.66
N ASN A 447 10.07 7.35 -6.88
CA ASN A 447 11.20 6.87 -7.67
C ASN A 447 12.53 7.18 -6.95
N GLU A 448 12.63 8.39 -6.37
CA GLU A 448 13.79 8.79 -5.54
C GLU A 448 14.00 7.84 -4.35
N PHE A 449 12.92 7.40 -3.69
CA PHE A 449 13.03 6.45 -2.57
C PHE A 449 13.44 5.05 -3.06
N ALA A 450 12.79 4.55 -4.10
CA ALA A 450 13.02 3.21 -4.64
C ALA A 450 14.46 3.01 -5.14
N SER A 451 15.02 4.00 -5.84
CA SER A 451 16.40 3.95 -6.35
C SER A 451 17.46 4.07 -5.25
N LEU A 452 17.13 4.63 -4.09
CA LEU A 452 18.09 4.87 -3.00
C LEU A 452 18.10 3.74 -1.94
N ALA A 453 16.96 3.10 -1.69
CA ALA A 453 16.79 2.18 -0.56
C ALA A 453 17.77 0.99 -0.55
N VAL A 454 17.97 0.34 -1.71
CA VAL A 454 18.85 -0.85 -1.82
C VAL A 454 20.33 -0.51 -1.70
N PRO A 455 20.86 0.51 -2.40
CA PRO A 455 22.25 0.91 -2.20
C PRO A 455 22.54 1.36 -0.77
N ILE A 456 21.61 2.11 -0.15
CA ILE A 456 21.80 2.61 1.21
C ILE A 456 21.88 1.46 2.20
N ALA A 457 20.93 0.53 2.26
CA ALA A 457 21.07 -0.49 3.29
C ALA A 457 22.22 -1.50 3.01
N PHE A 458 22.81 -1.56 1.80
CA PHE A 458 24.11 -2.24 1.60
C PHE A 458 25.28 -1.45 2.18
N SER A 459 25.23 -0.11 2.21
CA SER A 459 26.24 0.69 2.92
C SER A 459 26.14 0.57 4.44
N LEU A 460 25.03 0.04 4.97
CA LEU A 460 24.82 -0.19 6.41
C LEU A 460 25.28 -1.57 6.89
N LEU A 461 25.56 -2.48 5.97
CA LEU A 461 26.00 -3.84 6.28
C LEU A 461 27.43 -3.82 6.85
N ALA A 462 27.60 -4.40 8.03
CA ALA A 462 28.91 -4.57 8.67
C ALA A 462 29.71 -5.70 8.02
N THR A 463 31.02 -5.52 7.90
CA THR A 463 31.89 -6.56 7.32
C THR A 463 31.74 -7.88 8.10
N PRO A 464 31.33 -8.97 7.43
CA PRO A 464 30.99 -10.22 8.09
C PRO A 464 32.24 -11.00 8.47
N THR A 465 32.11 -11.91 9.45
CA THR A 465 33.17 -12.85 9.83
C THR A 465 33.52 -13.83 8.70
N GLN A 466 32.53 -14.21 7.89
CA GLN A 466 32.68 -14.99 6.67
C GLN A 466 32.44 -14.08 5.46
N SER A 467 33.29 -14.16 4.43
CA SER A 467 33.17 -13.31 3.23
C SER A 467 31.75 -13.32 2.63
N TYR A 468 31.27 -12.15 2.19
CA TYR A 468 29.99 -12.03 1.48
C TYR A 468 29.96 -12.88 0.21
N GLU A 469 31.11 -13.10 -0.43
CA GLU A 469 31.23 -13.93 -1.64
C GLU A 469 30.67 -15.34 -1.44
N GLU A 470 30.82 -15.90 -0.24
CA GLU A 470 30.36 -17.25 0.10
C GLU A 470 28.89 -17.29 0.56
N GLN A 471 28.31 -16.11 0.82
CA GLN A 471 26.96 -15.97 1.36
C GLN A 471 25.90 -15.68 0.28
N PHE A 472 26.29 -15.07 -0.84
CA PHE A 472 25.33 -14.68 -1.88
C PHE A 472 24.61 -15.89 -2.49
N ASN A 473 23.27 -15.87 -2.44
CA ASN A 473 22.43 -16.94 -2.96
C ASN A 473 22.77 -18.33 -2.38
N ASN A 474 23.20 -18.35 -1.11
CA ASN A 474 23.60 -19.55 -0.40
C ASN A 474 22.79 -19.71 0.91
N PRO A 475 21.84 -20.66 0.97
CA PRO A 475 21.00 -20.89 2.14
C PRO A 475 21.68 -21.75 3.22
N ASP A 476 22.93 -22.18 3.02
CA ASP A 476 23.56 -23.23 3.84
C ASP A 476 23.58 -22.93 5.34
N ARG A 477 23.78 -21.66 5.72
CA ARG A 477 23.78 -21.21 7.12
C ARG A 477 22.44 -21.44 7.81
N ILE A 478 21.33 -21.38 7.09
CA ILE A 478 19.99 -21.55 7.66
C ILE A 478 19.68 -23.02 7.93
N TYR A 479 20.30 -23.92 7.16
CA TYR A 479 20.21 -25.36 7.35
C TYR A 479 21.08 -25.90 8.49
N GLU A 480 21.93 -25.06 9.09
CA GLU A 480 22.72 -25.44 10.27
C GLU A 480 21.85 -25.56 11.51
N LYS A 481 22.29 -26.37 12.48
CA LYS A 481 21.61 -26.47 13.78
C LYS A 481 21.62 -25.11 14.47
N SER A 482 20.44 -24.58 14.78
CA SER A 482 20.25 -23.23 15.32
C SER A 482 20.76 -22.10 14.41
N GLY A 483 20.93 -22.37 13.11
CA GLY A 483 21.48 -21.41 12.16
C GLY A 483 20.62 -20.16 11.99
N LEU A 484 19.30 -20.33 11.92
CA LEU A 484 18.34 -19.22 11.88
C LEU A 484 18.44 -18.34 13.14
N GLU A 485 18.40 -18.94 14.32
CA GLU A 485 18.46 -18.23 15.60
C GLU A 485 19.79 -17.51 15.78
N ASN A 486 20.90 -18.12 15.36
CA ASN A 486 22.22 -17.49 15.40
C ASN A 486 22.29 -16.30 14.44
N LEU A 487 21.76 -16.41 13.22
CA LEU A 487 21.69 -15.28 12.28
C LEU A 487 20.88 -14.11 12.84
N LEU A 488 19.72 -14.38 13.45
CA LEU A 488 18.90 -13.34 14.07
C LEU A 488 19.63 -12.68 15.25
N LYS A 489 20.25 -13.47 16.12
CA LYS A 489 21.07 -12.97 17.25
C LYS A 489 22.26 -12.13 16.77
N ASP A 490 22.95 -12.58 15.74
CA ASP A 490 24.07 -11.85 15.14
C ASP A 490 23.63 -10.49 14.59
N MET A 491 22.46 -10.41 13.93
CA MET A 491 21.95 -9.16 13.37
C MET A 491 21.51 -8.14 14.44
N ILE A 492 20.94 -8.59 15.57
CA ILE A 492 20.54 -7.69 16.67
C ILE A 492 21.71 -7.31 17.57
N ALA A 493 22.79 -8.11 17.59
CA ALA A 493 23.96 -7.86 18.43
C ALA A 493 25.04 -7.02 17.72
N ARG A 494 25.26 -7.24 16.42
CA ARG A 494 26.23 -6.48 15.63
C ARG A 494 25.71 -5.07 15.33
N LEU A 495 26.64 -4.12 15.27
CA LEU A 495 26.34 -2.73 14.98
C LEU A 495 26.29 -2.51 13.46
N ALA A 496 25.34 -1.71 12.99
CA ALA A 496 25.32 -1.26 11.61
C ALA A 496 26.51 -0.35 11.34
N GLU A 497 26.96 -0.30 10.09
CA GLU A 497 27.92 0.70 9.66
C GLU A 497 27.30 2.10 9.73
N LYS A 498 28.08 3.11 10.16
CA LYS A 498 27.62 4.51 10.04
C LYS A 498 27.12 4.83 8.61
N PRO A 499 26.14 5.71 8.41
CA PRO A 499 25.83 6.21 7.06
C PRO A 499 27.04 6.93 6.45
N GLY A 500 27.24 6.82 5.13
CA GLY A 500 28.32 7.51 4.44
C GLY A 500 28.59 6.99 3.03
N ILE A 501 29.51 7.64 2.30
CA ILE A 501 30.06 7.12 1.04
C ILE A 501 31.05 5.99 1.32
N LYS A 502 30.52 4.88 1.81
CA LYS A 502 31.28 3.67 2.07
C LYS A 502 30.48 2.46 1.65
N MET A 503 31.19 1.47 1.15
CA MET A 503 30.61 0.19 0.82
C MET A 503 31.71 -0.86 0.80
N ASP A 504 31.42 -2.00 1.40
CA ASP A 504 32.35 -3.13 1.45
C ASP A 504 32.82 -3.50 0.03
N GLU A 505 34.10 -3.83 -0.11
CA GLU A 505 34.73 -4.16 -1.40
C GLU A 505 33.99 -5.28 -2.13
N HIS A 506 33.30 -6.16 -1.40
CA HIS A 506 32.53 -7.25 -1.99
C HIS A 506 31.36 -6.76 -2.86
N PHE A 507 30.87 -5.54 -2.62
CA PHE A 507 29.84 -4.91 -3.46
C PHE A 507 30.44 -4.03 -4.58
N ARG A 508 31.76 -3.80 -4.61
CA ARG A 508 32.45 -2.88 -5.55
C ARG A 508 33.32 -3.61 -6.59
N GLY A 509 32.85 -4.75 -7.08
CA GLY A 509 33.52 -5.54 -8.13
C GLY A 509 33.59 -7.04 -7.87
N LYS A 510 33.02 -7.51 -6.76
CA LYS A 510 32.97 -8.95 -6.38
C LYS A 510 31.54 -9.42 -6.10
N PHE A 511 30.52 -8.61 -6.40
CA PHE A 511 29.13 -9.00 -6.16
C PHE A 511 28.75 -10.12 -7.12
N LEU A 512 28.22 -11.23 -6.58
CA LEU A 512 27.98 -12.47 -7.33
C LEU A 512 29.24 -12.91 -8.11
N LEU A 513 30.39 -12.92 -7.43
CA LEU A 513 31.71 -13.21 -8.00
C LEU A 513 31.72 -14.42 -8.94
N SER A 514 32.26 -14.24 -10.15
CA SER A 514 32.56 -15.35 -11.04
C SER A 514 33.82 -16.07 -10.56
N LYS A 515 33.69 -17.35 -10.19
CA LYS A 515 34.84 -18.18 -9.77
C LYS A 515 35.88 -18.42 -10.88
N VAL A 516 35.50 -18.20 -12.15
CA VAL A 516 36.39 -18.44 -13.31
C VAL A 516 37.27 -17.23 -13.59
N SER A 517 36.69 -16.04 -13.60
CA SER A 517 37.37 -14.78 -13.94
C SER A 517 37.81 -13.99 -12.73
N ASN A 518 37.38 -14.40 -11.53
CA ASN A 518 37.64 -13.75 -10.25
C ASN A 518 37.19 -12.27 -10.21
N VAL A 519 36.15 -11.94 -10.99
CA VAL A 519 35.50 -10.63 -11.00
C VAL A 519 33.99 -10.79 -10.96
N GLY A 520 33.32 -9.85 -10.30
CA GLY A 520 31.87 -9.77 -10.15
C GLY A 520 31.33 -8.42 -10.60
N LEU A 521 30.11 -8.11 -10.17
CA LEU A 521 29.46 -6.83 -10.45
C LEU A 521 29.88 -5.77 -9.42
N ASP A 522 29.78 -4.50 -9.83
CA ASP A 522 29.92 -3.34 -8.95
C ASP A 522 28.54 -2.71 -8.75
N ILE A 523 27.95 -2.96 -7.58
CA ILE A 523 26.62 -2.47 -7.21
C ILE A 523 26.58 -0.96 -7.07
N VAL A 524 27.68 -0.31 -6.67
CA VAL A 524 27.74 1.15 -6.58
C VAL A 524 27.63 1.76 -7.97
N SER A 525 28.49 1.30 -8.90
CA SER A 525 28.46 1.77 -10.29
C SER A 525 27.09 1.56 -10.93
N ILE A 526 26.50 0.39 -10.68
CA ILE A 526 25.18 0.01 -11.15
C ILE A 526 24.08 0.91 -10.56
N ALA A 527 24.10 1.19 -9.26
CA ALA A 527 23.12 2.04 -8.59
C ALA A 527 23.17 3.49 -9.10
N LEU A 528 24.37 4.02 -9.32
CA LEU A 528 24.55 5.36 -9.89
C LEU A 528 24.04 5.40 -11.34
N LYS A 529 24.35 4.38 -12.13
CA LYS A 529 23.85 4.25 -13.51
C LYS A 529 22.32 4.17 -13.53
N GLN A 530 21.74 3.41 -12.61
CA GLN A 530 20.29 3.29 -12.45
C GLN A 530 19.64 4.62 -12.06
N GLY A 531 20.21 5.39 -11.15
CA GLY A 531 19.70 6.73 -10.82
C GLY A 531 19.65 7.66 -12.05
N ARG A 532 20.66 7.60 -12.91
CA ARG A 532 20.70 8.33 -14.19
C ARG A 532 19.68 7.80 -15.20
N ASP A 533 19.48 6.47 -15.28
CA ASP A 533 18.45 5.83 -16.12
C ASP A 533 17.03 6.21 -15.67
N HIS A 534 16.80 6.27 -14.35
CA HIS A 534 15.52 6.65 -13.76
C HIS A 534 15.21 8.15 -13.91
N GLY A 535 16.13 8.92 -14.49
CA GLY A 535 15.97 10.35 -14.70
C GLY A 535 15.84 11.11 -13.38
N LEU A 536 16.52 10.65 -12.33
CA LEU A 536 16.56 11.38 -11.06
C LEU A 536 17.38 12.67 -11.26
N PRO A 537 16.94 13.81 -10.68
CA PRO A 537 17.77 15.00 -10.66
C PRO A 537 19.07 14.76 -9.87
N GLY A 538 20.07 15.61 -10.11
CA GLY A 538 21.21 15.67 -9.22
C GLY A 538 20.81 16.15 -7.82
N PHE A 539 21.76 16.14 -6.89
CA PHE A 539 21.52 16.55 -5.51
C PHE A 539 20.98 17.99 -5.44
N PHE A 540 19.77 18.16 -4.91
CA PHE A 540 18.95 19.37 -5.12
C PHE A 540 18.59 20.14 -3.84
N PHE A 541 19.21 19.84 -2.70
CA PHE A 541 18.91 20.57 -1.46
C PHE A 541 19.75 21.85 -1.34
N ASN A 542 19.08 23.01 -1.28
CA ASN A 542 19.64 24.37 -1.36
C ASN A 542 20.59 24.77 -0.21
N GLU A 543 20.83 23.91 0.77
CA GLU A 543 21.70 24.17 1.91
C GLU A 543 22.79 23.11 1.97
N LEU A 544 23.72 23.13 1.00
CA LEU A 544 25.06 22.61 1.25
C LEU A 544 25.84 23.67 2.00
N GLU A 545 25.44 23.93 3.25
CA GLU A 545 26.35 24.61 4.17
C GLU A 545 27.57 23.70 4.38
N GLU A 546 28.78 24.27 4.44
CA GLU A 546 30.00 23.51 4.78
C GLU A 546 29.85 22.70 6.08
N GLU A 547 28.93 23.11 6.96
CA GLU A 547 28.60 22.41 8.21
C GLU A 547 27.85 21.08 8.00
N LEU A 548 27.12 20.93 6.88
CA LEU A 548 26.25 19.79 6.59
C LEU A 548 26.96 18.67 5.80
N VAL A 549 28.10 18.94 5.18
CA VAL A 549 28.93 17.96 4.47
C VAL A 549 30.17 17.59 5.26
N ILE A 550 30.62 16.36 5.12
CA ILE A 550 31.95 15.95 5.60
C ILE A 550 33.01 16.73 4.80
N LYS A 551 33.68 17.71 5.43
CA LYS A 551 34.63 18.63 4.77
C LYS A 551 35.61 17.95 3.80
N ASP A 552 36.26 16.86 4.22
CA ASP A 552 37.22 16.12 3.39
C ASP A 552 36.59 15.50 2.12
N LEU A 553 35.28 15.28 2.13
CA LEU A 553 34.52 14.76 1.01
C LEU A 553 34.08 15.86 0.04
N ALA A 554 33.81 17.07 0.53
CA ALA A 554 33.45 18.21 -0.31
C ALA A 554 34.55 18.53 -1.33
N ASP A 555 35.82 18.52 -0.90
CA ASP A 555 36.97 18.75 -1.78
C ASP A 555 37.07 17.68 -2.89
N ARG A 556 36.83 16.41 -2.54
CA ARG A 556 36.84 15.31 -3.53
C ARG A 556 35.66 15.41 -4.50
N LEU A 557 34.48 15.77 -4.02
CA LEU A 557 33.31 15.98 -4.89
C LEU A 557 33.57 17.09 -5.91
N ALA A 558 34.22 18.18 -5.50
CA ALA A 558 34.60 19.28 -6.38
C ALA A 558 35.66 18.89 -7.43
N THR A 559 36.45 17.84 -7.20
CA THR A 559 37.37 17.31 -8.22
C THR A 559 36.70 16.42 -9.27
N ILE A 560 35.54 15.85 -8.94
CA ILE A 560 34.85 14.86 -9.79
C ILE A 560 33.69 15.51 -10.55
N TYR A 561 32.88 16.34 -9.88
CA TYR A 561 31.72 16.99 -10.46
C TYR A 561 32.00 18.46 -10.75
N GLU A 562 31.52 18.96 -11.89
CA GLU A 562 31.67 20.36 -12.28
C GLU A 562 30.88 21.30 -11.36
N THR A 563 29.65 20.91 -11.02
CA THR A 563 28.78 21.65 -10.10
C THR A 563 28.09 20.73 -9.10
N VAL A 564 27.58 21.32 -8.02
CA VAL A 564 26.75 20.63 -7.03
C VAL A 564 25.53 19.97 -7.66
N ASP A 565 24.90 20.65 -8.63
CA ASP A 565 23.72 20.15 -9.36
C ASP A 565 24.04 18.88 -10.17
N ASP A 566 25.33 18.61 -10.44
CA ASP A 566 25.76 17.44 -11.20
C ASP A 566 25.96 16.20 -10.31
N ILE A 567 26.06 16.36 -8.99
CA ILE A 567 26.26 15.26 -8.04
C ILE A 567 25.09 14.29 -8.12
N ASP A 568 25.35 12.99 -8.36
CA ASP A 568 24.30 11.97 -8.34
C ASP A 568 23.60 11.95 -6.98
N LEU A 569 22.26 11.84 -6.96
CA LEU A 569 21.47 11.92 -5.73
C LEU A 569 21.97 10.96 -4.64
N LEU A 570 22.32 9.71 -4.99
CA LEU A 570 22.88 8.72 -4.07
C LEU A 570 24.19 9.19 -3.41
N VAL A 571 25.08 9.83 -4.17
CA VAL A 571 26.34 10.39 -3.67
C VAL A 571 26.04 11.52 -2.70
N GLY A 572 25.17 12.45 -3.10
CA GLY A 572 24.82 13.61 -2.28
C GLY A 572 24.21 13.21 -0.94
N VAL A 573 23.22 12.33 -0.92
CA VAL A 573 22.56 11.91 0.33
C VAL A 573 23.45 11.10 1.27
N LEU A 574 24.44 10.38 0.73
CA LEU A 574 25.44 9.67 1.53
C LEU A 574 26.60 10.58 1.96
N ALA A 575 26.81 11.72 1.33
CA ALA A 575 27.81 12.72 1.71
C ALA A 575 27.37 13.59 2.91
N GLU A 576 26.07 13.68 3.14
CA GLU A 576 25.50 14.47 4.22
C GLU A 576 25.83 13.90 5.60
N ARG A 577 26.10 14.80 6.55
CA ARG A 577 26.23 14.44 7.96
C ARG A 577 24.84 14.11 8.55
N PRO A 578 24.72 13.01 9.30
CA PRO A 578 23.49 12.69 10.02
C PRO A 578 23.16 13.77 11.07
N LYS A 579 21.89 14.14 11.18
CA LYS A 579 21.43 15.01 12.27
C LYS A 579 21.45 14.26 13.60
N LYS A 580 21.62 15.00 14.71
CA LYS A 580 21.60 14.40 16.05
C LYS A 580 20.29 13.63 16.30
N GLY A 581 20.42 12.34 16.63
CA GLY A 581 19.28 11.44 16.85
C GLY A 581 18.61 10.92 15.57
N SER A 582 19.18 11.19 14.40
CA SER A 582 18.83 10.58 13.12
C SER A 582 20.00 9.72 12.66
N PHE A 583 19.70 8.56 12.07
CA PHE A 583 20.71 7.71 11.48
C PHE A 583 21.09 8.17 10.06
N VAL A 584 20.34 9.06 9.43
CA VAL A 584 20.65 9.56 8.08
C VAL A 584 20.73 11.08 8.01
N GLY A 585 21.33 11.59 6.93
CA GLY A 585 21.37 13.01 6.58
C GLY A 585 19.98 13.61 6.29
N PRO A 586 19.84 14.94 6.35
CA PRO A 586 18.56 15.63 6.22
C PRO A 586 17.80 15.38 4.91
N THR A 587 18.49 15.26 3.76
CA THR A 587 17.85 15.02 2.47
C THR A 587 17.28 13.62 2.41
N LEU A 588 18.06 12.62 2.84
CA LEU A 588 17.58 11.24 2.90
C LEU A 588 16.43 11.08 3.90
N ALA A 589 16.53 11.73 5.08
CA ALA A 589 15.45 11.76 6.06
C ALA A 589 14.17 12.37 5.47
N CYS A 590 14.29 13.42 4.66
CA CYS A 590 13.15 14.04 3.97
C CYS A 590 12.50 13.11 2.94
N ILE A 591 13.29 12.43 2.10
CA ILE A 591 12.79 11.49 1.09
C ILE A 591 12.07 10.31 1.78
N ILE A 592 12.71 9.72 2.80
CA ILE A 592 12.12 8.62 3.58
C ILE A 592 10.84 9.09 4.27
N ALA A 593 10.86 10.24 4.96
CA ALA A 593 9.67 10.76 5.64
C ALA A 593 8.51 11.04 4.69
N ASN A 594 8.78 11.58 3.49
CA ASN A 594 7.75 11.76 2.45
C ASN A 594 7.18 10.44 1.96
N GLN A 595 8.03 9.43 1.71
CA GLN A 595 7.56 8.10 1.30
C GLN A 595 6.64 7.50 2.37
N PHE A 596 7.08 7.44 3.62
CA PHE A 596 6.28 6.83 4.69
C PHE A 596 5.06 7.68 5.06
N TYR A 597 5.10 9.01 4.90
CA TYR A 597 3.89 9.83 4.98
C TYR A 597 2.83 9.37 3.99
N ARG A 598 3.19 9.17 2.72
CA ARG A 598 2.29 8.67 1.66
C ARG A 598 1.82 7.26 1.94
N THR A 599 2.73 6.37 2.31
CA THR A 599 2.40 4.97 2.59
C THR A 599 1.43 4.81 3.77
N ARG A 600 1.46 5.68 4.79
CA ARG A 600 0.48 5.69 5.88
C ARG A 600 -0.81 6.40 5.50
N ARG A 601 -0.70 7.66 5.05
CA ARG A 601 -1.86 8.55 4.87
C ARG A 601 -2.68 8.20 3.64
N GLY A 602 -2.07 7.62 2.60
CA GLY A 602 -2.76 7.16 1.39
C GLY A 602 -3.20 5.69 1.43
N ASP A 603 -3.01 4.99 2.55
CA ASP A 603 -3.43 3.59 2.71
C ASP A 603 -4.79 3.48 3.42
N ARG A 604 -5.84 3.15 2.68
CA ARG A 604 -7.20 2.96 3.22
C ARG A 604 -7.26 1.89 4.30
N PHE A 605 -6.40 0.89 4.21
CA PHE A 605 -6.37 -0.24 5.12
C PHE A 605 -5.33 -0.08 6.23
N TRP A 606 -4.70 1.10 6.38
CA TRP A 606 -3.76 1.39 7.47
C TRP A 606 -4.36 0.92 8.80
N TYR A 607 -3.58 0.18 9.59
CA TYR A 607 -4.16 -0.60 10.69
C TYR A 607 -4.91 0.24 11.73
N GLU A 608 -4.55 1.52 11.95
CA GLU A 608 -5.24 2.40 12.90
C GLU A 608 -6.50 3.08 12.32
N ASN A 609 -6.86 2.86 11.06
CA ASN A 609 -8.04 3.47 10.46
C ASN A 609 -9.34 2.91 11.04
N PHE A 610 -10.39 3.73 11.05
CA PHE A 610 -11.72 3.40 11.61
C PHE A 610 -12.74 2.94 10.55
N PHE A 611 -12.35 2.78 9.29
CA PHE A 611 -13.28 2.44 8.20
C PHE A 611 -13.69 0.96 8.24
N ALA A 612 -14.95 0.70 8.59
CA ALA A 612 -15.57 -0.62 8.40
C ALA A 612 -15.72 -0.96 6.90
N PRO A 613 -15.64 -2.25 6.51
CA PRO A 613 -15.38 -3.42 7.36
C PRO A 613 -13.88 -3.72 7.58
N SER A 614 -12.97 -2.89 7.06
CA SER A 614 -11.52 -3.12 7.13
C SER A 614 -10.87 -2.80 8.49
N ALA A 615 -11.49 -1.94 9.31
CA ALA A 615 -10.93 -1.49 10.58
C ALA A 615 -10.71 -2.65 11.57
N PHE A 616 -9.73 -2.47 12.45
CA PHE A 616 -9.65 -3.21 13.70
C PHE A 616 -10.51 -2.51 14.76
N THR A 617 -10.98 -3.21 15.79
CA THR A 617 -11.58 -2.56 16.97
C THR A 617 -10.50 -1.90 17.84
N GLU A 618 -10.87 -0.98 18.73
CA GLU A 618 -9.89 -0.30 19.59
C GLU A 618 -9.13 -1.28 20.48
N GLU A 619 -9.80 -2.31 20.98
CA GLU A 619 -9.19 -3.36 21.79
C GLU A 619 -8.19 -4.20 20.99
N GLN A 620 -8.50 -4.47 19.71
CA GLN A 620 -7.54 -5.10 18.80
C GLN A 620 -6.33 -4.20 18.55
N LEU A 621 -6.54 -2.89 18.37
CA LEU A 621 -5.44 -1.93 18.24
C LEU A 621 -4.55 -1.91 19.48
N VAL A 622 -5.13 -1.99 20.68
CA VAL A 622 -4.36 -2.11 21.93
C VAL A 622 -3.47 -3.34 21.92
N GLN A 623 -3.93 -4.47 21.38
CA GLN A 623 -3.09 -5.66 21.26
C GLN A 623 -2.01 -5.50 20.19
N ILE A 624 -2.35 -5.01 19.00
CA ILE A 624 -1.39 -4.80 17.91
C ILE A 624 -0.26 -3.86 18.37
N ARG A 625 -0.60 -2.78 19.09
CA ARG A 625 0.34 -1.79 19.64
C ARG A 625 1.32 -2.34 20.69
N ARG A 626 1.11 -3.56 21.19
CA ARG A 626 2.07 -4.24 22.07
C ARG A 626 3.15 -5.01 21.31
N THR A 627 2.97 -5.17 20.00
CA THR A 627 3.90 -5.95 19.18
C THR A 627 5.26 -5.26 19.14
N THR A 628 6.31 -6.02 19.45
CA THR A 628 7.70 -5.61 19.23
C THR A 628 8.43 -6.65 18.38
N LEU A 629 9.47 -6.25 17.65
CA LEU A 629 10.25 -7.21 16.87
C LEU A 629 10.91 -8.27 17.77
N SER A 630 11.41 -7.84 18.93
CA SER A 630 12.03 -8.75 19.91
C SER A 630 11.04 -9.80 20.43
N ARG A 631 9.79 -9.42 20.74
CA ARG A 631 8.75 -10.38 21.16
C ARG A 631 8.45 -11.38 20.04
N LEU A 632 8.32 -10.88 18.81
CA LEU A 632 8.01 -11.70 17.64
C LEU A 632 9.10 -12.75 17.40
N ILE A 633 10.39 -12.38 17.55
CA ILE A 633 11.51 -13.33 17.49
C ILE A 633 11.34 -14.44 18.53
N CYS A 634 11.01 -14.11 19.78
CA CYS A 634 10.78 -15.12 20.83
C CYS A 634 9.57 -16.02 20.55
N ASP A 635 8.50 -15.50 19.96
CA ASP A 635 7.26 -16.27 19.73
C ASP A 635 7.42 -17.38 18.69
N VAL A 636 8.31 -17.20 17.71
CA VAL A 636 8.41 -18.09 16.55
C VAL A 636 9.78 -18.76 16.37
N THR A 637 10.67 -18.60 17.34
CA THR A 637 12.01 -19.20 17.36
C THR A 637 12.37 -19.72 18.74
N ASN A 638 13.45 -20.48 18.87
CA ASN A 638 13.95 -20.97 20.17
C ASN A 638 14.86 -19.94 20.87
N VAL A 639 14.55 -18.65 20.78
CA VAL A 639 15.32 -17.56 21.39
C VAL A 639 14.64 -17.09 22.67
N ASP A 640 15.15 -17.51 23.82
CA ASP A 640 14.57 -17.18 25.13
C ASP A 640 15.05 -15.84 25.71
N GLN A 641 16.27 -15.43 25.38
CA GLN A 641 16.89 -14.20 25.89
C GLN A 641 17.12 -13.23 24.74
N ILE A 642 16.55 -12.03 24.84
CA ILE A 642 16.63 -11.00 23.80
C ILE A 642 16.68 -9.59 24.41
N GLN A 643 17.26 -8.66 23.68
CA GLN A 643 17.24 -7.23 24.01
C GLN A 643 15.85 -6.61 23.77
N LEU A 644 15.53 -5.55 24.52
CA LEU A 644 14.23 -4.84 24.40
C LEU A 644 14.01 -4.23 23.02
N SER A 645 15.02 -3.55 22.46
CA SER A 645 14.96 -2.94 21.13
C SER A 645 15.81 -3.72 20.15
N SER A 646 15.21 -4.24 19.09
CA SER A 646 15.94 -4.99 18.07
C SER A 646 16.85 -4.09 17.22
N PHE A 647 16.47 -2.82 17.00
CA PHE A 647 17.20 -1.86 16.15
C PHE A 647 18.27 -1.04 16.87
N MET A 648 18.31 -1.11 18.20
CA MET A 648 19.23 -0.36 19.04
C MET A 648 19.98 -1.28 19.98
N ARG A 649 21.27 -0.99 20.21
CA ARG A 649 22.07 -1.67 21.22
C ARG A 649 21.47 -1.39 22.62
N PRO A 650 21.48 -2.39 23.53
CA PRO A 650 21.21 -2.15 24.94
C PRO A 650 22.07 -0.98 25.47
N ASN A 651 21.45 -0.02 26.14
CA ASN A 651 22.16 1.06 26.81
C ASN A 651 22.52 0.62 28.25
N SER A 652 23.37 1.39 28.94
CA SER A 652 23.82 1.06 30.31
C SER A 652 22.70 1.01 31.37
N PHE A 653 21.48 1.47 31.06
CA PHE A 653 20.30 1.37 31.91
C PHE A 653 19.41 0.16 31.58
N ASP A 654 19.46 -0.33 30.34
CA ASP A 654 18.75 -1.48 29.78
C ASP A 654 19.70 -2.65 29.42
N ASP A 655 20.86 -2.74 30.09
CA ASP A 655 21.98 -3.62 29.74
C ASP A 655 21.72 -5.12 29.98
N GLN A 656 20.46 -5.52 30.12
CA GLN A 656 20.04 -6.88 30.36
C GLN A 656 19.22 -7.39 29.18
N THR A 657 19.71 -8.45 28.54
CA THR A 657 18.82 -9.34 27.80
C THR A 657 17.75 -9.83 28.77
N ILE A 658 16.49 -9.72 28.37
CA ILE A 658 15.37 -10.17 29.18
C ILE A 658 14.85 -11.50 28.65
N ASN A 659 14.21 -12.26 29.54
CA ASN A 659 13.42 -13.42 29.12
C ASN A 659 12.27 -12.93 28.23
N GLY A 660 12.15 -13.47 27.02
CA GLY A 660 11.09 -13.16 26.06
C GLY A 660 9.68 -13.35 26.63
N GLU A 661 9.50 -14.25 27.60
CA GLU A 661 8.22 -14.41 28.31
C GLU A 661 7.76 -13.15 29.06
N LYS A 662 8.70 -12.27 29.44
CA LYS A 662 8.39 -11.00 30.12
C LYS A 662 8.01 -9.88 29.14
N LEU A 663 8.24 -10.06 27.84
CA LEU A 663 7.80 -9.10 26.83
C LEU A 663 6.27 -9.21 26.64
N PRO A 664 5.56 -8.08 26.43
CA PRO A 664 4.12 -8.11 26.18
C PRO A 664 3.80 -9.00 24.96
N ALA A 665 3.09 -10.10 25.20
CA ALA A 665 2.59 -10.96 24.13
C ALA A 665 1.36 -10.34 23.46
N LEU A 666 1.16 -10.63 22.17
CA LEU A 666 -0.10 -10.38 21.50
C LEU A 666 -1.17 -11.31 22.09
N ASP A 667 -2.17 -10.76 22.78
CA ASP A 667 -3.29 -11.56 23.29
C ASP A 667 -4.29 -11.81 22.14
N LEU A 668 -4.09 -12.95 21.47
CA LEU A 668 -4.92 -13.36 20.33
C LEU A 668 -6.35 -13.74 20.75
N ASP A 669 -6.55 -14.19 21.99
CA ASP A 669 -7.90 -14.46 22.54
C ASP A 669 -8.69 -13.15 22.71
N ALA A 670 -8.02 -12.06 23.11
CA ALA A 670 -8.59 -10.73 23.17
C ALA A 670 -8.78 -10.11 21.77
N LEU A 671 -7.83 -10.34 20.85
CA LEU A 671 -7.93 -9.87 19.47
C LEU A 671 -9.15 -10.46 18.75
N GLU A 672 -9.50 -11.71 19.05
CA GLU A 672 -10.60 -12.42 18.39
C GLU A 672 -12.00 -12.03 18.90
N LYS A 673 -12.18 -11.88 20.22
CA LYS A 673 -13.49 -11.55 20.82
C LYS A 673 -14.08 -10.23 20.31
N LEU A 674 -13.30 -9.49 19.53
CA LEU A 674 -13.50 -8.12 19.10
C LEU A 674 -13.26 -7.94 17.59
N LEU A 675 -13.23 -9.03 16.81
CA LEU A 675 -13.21 -8.92 15.35
C LEU A 675 -14.52 -8.33 14.83
N PRO A 676 -14.50 -7.58 13.71
CA PRO A 676 -15.69 -7.05 13.08
C PRO A 676 -16.57 -8.22 12.63
N GLU A 677 -17.47 -8.58 13.53
CA GLU A 677 -18.89 -8.55 13.29
C GLU A 677 -19.32 -8.86 11.86
N VAL A 678 -19.69 -10.13 11.66
CA VAL A 678 -20.28 -10.71 10.45
C VAL A 678 -21.27 -9.73 9.82
N ASP A 679 -21.03 -9.37 8.55
CA ASP A 679 -22.04 -8.74 7.70
C ASP A 679 -23.17 -9.77 7.49
N VAL A 680 -24.31 -9.49 8.11
CA VAL A 680 -25.49 -10.37 8.08
C VAL A 680 -26.47 -9.94 6.99
N SER A 681 -26.15 -8.98 6.14
CA SER A 681 -27.05 -8.53 5.06
C SER A 681 -27.52 -9.69 4.16
N SER A 682 -26.66 -10.67 3.89
CA SER A 682 -26.98 -11.89 3.15
C SER A 682 -27.89 -12.87 3.91
N PHE A 683 -27.92 -12.79 5.25
CA PHE A 683 -28.78 -13.61 6.13
C PHE A 683 -30.11 -12.91 6.47
N VAL A 684 -30.12 -11.57 6.56
CA VAL A 684 -31.25 -10.75 6.98
C VAL A 684 -32.19 -10.39 5.81
N ALA A 685 -31.73 -10.48 4.56
CA ALA A 685 -32.55 -10.30 3.36
C ALA A 685 -33.77 -11.26 3.26
N ASN A 686 -33.90 -12.23 4.17
CA ASN A 686 -34.98 -13.21 4.20
C ASN A 686 -35.97 -13.04 5.38
N TYR A 687 -35.85 -11.98 6.20
CA TYR A 687 -36.84 -11.67 7.25
C TYR A 687 -37.89 -10.67 6.75
N THR A 688 -38.96 -11.22 6.16
CA THR A 688 -40.19 -10.52 5.79
C THR A 688 -41.14 -10.46 6.97
N ALA A 689 -41.39 -9.25 7.50
CA ALA A 689 -42.52 -9.05 8.42
C ALA A 689 -43.18 -7.67 8.35
N PHE A 690 -42.66 -6.70 7.60
CA PHE A 690 -43.12 -5.31 7.76
C PHE A 690 -43.90 -4.71 6.58
N LEU A 691 -43.93 -5.31 5.37
CA LEU A 691 -44.34 -4.56 4.17
C LEU A 691 -45.25 -5.28 3.16
N SER A 692 -46.01 -6.32 3.53
CA SER A 692 -47.17 -6.70 2.72
C SER A 692 -48.29 -7.35 3.53
N GLU A 693 -49.45 -6.70 3.61
CA GLU A 693 -50.68 -7.37 4.05
C GLU A 693 -51.28 -8.24 2.93
N ASP A 694 -51.00 -7.93 1.65
CA ASP A 694 -51.75 -8.53 0.53
C ASP A 694 -50.91 -9.27 -0.53
N GLY A 695 -49.60 -9.45 -0.32
CA GLY A 695 -48.77 -10.34 -1.14
C GLY A 695 -48.74 -10.07 -2.65
N ARG A 696 -48.96 -8.83 -3.11
CA ARG A 696 -49.02 -8.48 -4.55
C ARG A 696 -47.79 -7.78 -5.13
N ALA A 697 -46.81 -7.38 -4.31
CA ALA A 697 -45.53 -6.85 -4.78
C ALA A 697 -44.37 -7.68 -4.17
N SER A 698 -43.39 -8.06 -4.98
CA SER A 698 -42.18 -8.73 -4.47
C SER A 698 -41.24 -7.71 -3.83
N VAL A 699 -40.38 -8.18 -2.92
CA VAL A 699 -39.33 -7.40 -2.23
C VAL A 699 -38.48 -6.55 -3.19
N ASP A 700 -38.36 -6.99 -4.46
CA ASP A 700 -37.57 -6.36 -5.53
C ASP A 700 -38.21 -5.10 -6.16
N GLU A 701 -39.50 -4.85 -5.93
CA GLU A 701 -40.22 -3.69 -6.50
C GLU A 701 -40.23 -2.46 -5.58
N CYS A 702 -40.26 -2.66 -4.25
CA CYS A 702 -40.50 -1.57 -3.30
C CYS A 702 -39.25 -1.05 -2.56
N LEU A 703 -38.14 -1.81 -2.52
CA LEU A 703 -36.92 -1.43 -1.80
C LEU A 703 -35.88 -0.74 -2.72
N PRO A 704 -35.00 0.13 -2.17
CA PRO A 704 -33.93 0.78 -2.93
C PRO A 704 -33.02 -0.24 -3.63
N ARG A 705 -32.91 -0.15 -4.96
CA ARG A 705 -32.00 -0.99 -5.75
C ARG A 705 -30.55 -0.50 -5.62
N MET A 706 -29.61 -1.43 -5.53
CA MET A 706 -28.17 -1.17 -5.66
C MET A 706 -27.77 -0.90 -7.13
N LEU A 707 -28.41 0.07 -7.77
CA LEU A 707 -28.10 0.47 -9.15
C LEU A 707 -27.17 1.70 -9.16
N PRO A 708 -26.33 1.86 -10.21
CA PRO A 708 -25.52 3.06 -10.41
C PRO A 708 -26.38 4.32 -10.41
N CYS A 709 -25.86 5.42 -9.85
CA CYS A 709 -26.58 6.69 -9.81
C CYS A 709 -26.71 7.34 -11.17
N ASP A 710 -27.94 7.73 -11.53
CA ASP A 710 -28.20 8.64 -12.63
C ASP A 710 -28.01 10.10 -12.15
N HIS A 711 -26.83 10.65 -12.43
CA HIS A 711 -26.50 12.04 -12.12
C HIS A 711 -27.29 13.07 -12.94
N THR A 712 -28.04 12.63 -13.96
CA THR A 712 -28.91 13.48 -14.78
C THR A 712 -30.34 13.55 -14.23
N ALA A 713 -30.67 12.75 -13.21
CA ALA A 713 -31.97 12.77 -12.57
C ALA A 713 -32.26 14.14 -11.93
N ARG A 714 -33.41 14.73 -12.27
CA ARG A 714 -33.81 16.05 -11.78
C ARG A 714 -34.38 16.04 -10.36
N TYR A 715 -34.94 14.91 -9.93
CA TYR A 715 -35.68 14.78 -8.68
C TYR A 715 -34.99 13.78 -7.74
N ARG A 716 -35.13 14.02 -6.43
CA ARG A 716 -34.65 13.10 -5.38
C ARG A 716 -35.43 11.79 -5.43
N THR A 717 -34.80 10.71 -4.99
CA THR A 717 -35.48 9.41 -4.87
C THR A 717 -36.22 9.32 -3.54
N TYR A 718 -37.35 8.61 -3.53
CA TYR A 718 -38.17 8.35 -2.33
C TYR A 718 -37.39 7.69 -1.20
N SER A 719 -36.44 6.82 -1.54
CA SER A 719 -35.64 6.04 -0.58
C SER A 719 -34.39 6.75 -0.09
N GLY A 720 -34.06 7.92 -0.65
CA GLY A 720 -32.80 8.63 -0.42
C GLY A 720 -31.63 8.10 -1.25
N TRP A 721 -31.79 6.98 -1.97
CA TRP A 721 -30.73 6.40 -2.80
C TRP A 721 -30.26 7.39 -3.87
N CYS A 722 -28.94 7.56 -4.00
CA CYS A 722 -28.31 8.48 -4.95
C CYS A 722 -28.60 9.97 -4.73
N ASN A 723 -29.24 10.37 -3.61
CA ASN A 723 -29.27 11.78 -3.22
C ASN A 723 -27.86 12.32 -2.89
N ASN A 724 -26.90 11.41 -2.64
CA ASN A 724 -25.47 11.68 -2.64
C ASN A 724 -24.79 10.86 -3.76
N LEU A 725 -24.30 11.54 -4.81
CA LEU A 725 -23.70 10.88 -5.98
C LEU A 725 -22.36 10.17 -5.69
N LYS A 726 -21.66 10.57 -4.63
CA LYS A 726 -20.38 9.98 -4.22
C LYS A 726 -20.57 8.77 -3.30
N PHE A 727 -21.57 8.84 -2.43
CA PHE A 727 -21.93 7.79 -1.48
C PHE A 727 -23.44 7.52 -1.56
N PRO A 728 -23.89 6.70 -2.54
CA PRO A 728 -25.30 6.54 -2.88
C PRO A 728 -26.22 6.08 -1.74
N SER A 729 -25.65 5.47 -0.70
CA SER A 729 -26.38 4.95 0.46
C SER A 729 -26.53 5.93 1.62
N TYR A 730 -25.93 7.12 1.54
CA TYR A 730 -25.90 8.05 2.66
C TYR A 730 -27.24 8.75 2.83
N GLY A 731 -27.79 8.66 4.05
CA GLY A 731 -29.07 9.27 4.41
C GLY A 731 -30.28 8.52 3.87
N ASN A 732 -30.11 7.27 3.45
CA ASN A 732 -31.20 6.45 2.95
C ASN A 732 -32.17 6.06 4.06
N ALA A 733 -33.42 5.83 3.65
CA ALA A 733 -34.41 5.15 4.47
C ALA A 733 -33.99 3.70 4.79
N PHE A 734 -34.51 3.17 5.90
CA PHE A 734 -34.23 1.83 6.42
C PHE A 734 -32.76 1.57 6.77
N THR A 735 -31.99 2.64 7.06
CA THR A 735 -30.59 2.54 7.50
C THR A 735 -30.44 2.84 8.98
N ALA A 736 -29.34 2.39 9.58
CA ALA A 736 -29.06 2.68 10.98
C ALA A 736 -28.77 4.18 11.21
N LEU A 737 -29.29 4.72 12.31
CA LEU A 737 -28.99 6.08 12.73
C LEU A 737 -27.49 6.25 13.02
N ARG A 738 -26.97 7.45 12.76
CA ARG A 738 -25.55 7.75 13.02
C ARG A 738 -25.36 8.25 14.44
N HIS A 739 -24.39 7.66 15.11
CA HIS A 739 -23.92 8.10 16.41
C HIS A 739 -22.82 9.15 16.27
N LEU A 740 -22.97 10.30 16.95
CA LEU A 740 -21.89 11.30 17.07
C LEU A 740 -20.81 10.86 18.07
N MET A 741 -21.19 10.04 19.06
CA MET A 741 -20.33 9.52 20.12
C MET A 741 -20.51 7.99 20.21
N PRO A 742 -19.50 7.22 20.63
CA PRO A 742 -19.64 5.77 20.79
C PRO A 742 -20.85 5.39 21.67
N PRO A 743 -21.60 4.35 21.29
CA PRO A 743 -22.75 3.91 22.07
C PRO A 743 -22.32 3.26 23.39
N VAL A 744 -23.15 3.43 24.42
CA VAL A 744 -22.87 2.94 25.78
C VAL A 744 -24.03 2.09 26.24
N TYR A 745 -23.86 0.77 26.14
CA TYR A 745 -24.77 -0.25 26.67
C TYR A 745 -24.20 -0.84 27.97
N ASP A 746 -25.05 -1.30 28.88
CA ASP A 746 -24.62 -1.83 30.19
C ASP A 746 -23.79 -3.12 30.06
N ASP A 747 -24.10 -3.91 29.04
CA ASP A 747 -23.39 -5.15 28.66
C ASP A 747 -22.36 -4.92 27.54
N GLY A 748 -22.22 -3.69 27.05
CA GLY A 748 -21.36 -3.35 25.91
C GLY A 748 -21.98 -3.57 24.53
N PHE A 749 -23.18 -4.16 24.42
CA PHE A 749 -23.76 -4.57 23.14
C PHE A 749 -25.22 -4.14 22.96
N ASP A 750 -26.14 -4.55 23.83
CA ASP A 750 -27.58 -4.35 23.66
C ASP A 750 -28.31 -3.90 24.92
N ALA A 751 -27.86 -4.28 26.12
CA ALA A 751 -28.56 -3.96 27.36
C ALA A 751 -28.63 -2.44 27.59
N PRO A 752 -29.83 -1.84 27.74
CA PRO A 752 -29.95 -0.43 28.10
C PRO A 752 -29.10 -0.10 29.31
N ARG A 753 -28.42 1.05 29.27
CA ARG A 753 -27.55 1.50 30.35
C ARG A 753 -28.34 1.64 31.66
N ILE A 754 -27.98 0.84 32.66
CA ILE A 754 -28.59 0.89 33.99
C ILE A 754 -27.60 1.28 35.09
N ARG A 755 -26.30 1.38 34.79
CA ARG A 755 -25.26 1.78 35.75
C ARG A 755 -24.65 3.15 35.46
N ALA A 756 -24.30 3.83 36.54
CA ALA A 756 -23.47 5.02 36.54
C ALA A 756 -21.98 4.64 36.40
N LYS A 757 -21.11 5.62 36.12
CA LYS A 757 -19.64 5.41 36.09
C LYS A 757 -19.08 4.87 37.40
N SER A 758 -19.75 5.11 38.52
CA SER A 758 -19.41 4.58 39.85
C SER A 758 -19.82 3.11 40.06
N GLY A 759 -20.50 2.47 39.09
CA GLY A 759 -21.04 1.12 39.19
C GLY A 759 -22.41 1.00 39.89
N GLN A 760 -22.90 2.09 40.50
CA GLN A 760 -24.23 2.15 41.13
C GLN A 760 -25.36 2.20 40.08
N LEU A 761 -26.55 1.70 40.44
CA LEU A 761 -27.73 1.77 39.57
C LEU A 761 -28.16 3.22 39.32
N LEU A 762 -28.51 3.52 38.08
CA LEU A 762 -29.12 4.78 37.69
C LEU A 762 -30.53 4.89 38.31
N PRO A 763 -30.96 6.11 38.70
CA PRO A 763 -32.32 6.34 39.13
C PRO A 763 -33.33 5.96 38.05
N SER A 764 -34.52 5.48 38.44
CA SER A 764 -35.61 5.22 37.51
C SER A 764 -35.91 6.46 36.65
N PRO A 765 -36.09 6.33 35.32
CA PRO A 765 -36.50 7.43 34.46
C PRO A 765 -37.77 8.14 34.95
N ARG A 766 -38.69 7.40 35.59
CA ARG A 766 -39.90 7.97 36.19
C ARG A 766 -39.60 8.88 37.38
N ARG A 767 -38.66 8.49 38.24
CA ARG A 767 -38.20 9.32 39.36
C ARG A 767 -37.57 10.61 38.85
N ILE A 768 -36.75 10.53 37.80
CA ILE A 768 -36.13 11.70 37.16
C ILE A 768 -37.19 12.60 36.53
N SER A 769 -38.17 12.02 35.81
CA SER A 769 -39.29 12.76 35.22
C SER A 769 -40.05 13.54 36.28
N ASN A 770 -40.44 12.92 37.40
CA ASN A 770 -41.14 13.59 38.50
C ASN A 770 -40.29 14.69 39.19
N ALA A 771 -38.97 14.51 39.23
CA ALA A 771 -38.07 15.46 39.89
C ALA A 771 -37.72 16.68 39.02
N VAL A 772 -37.60 16.48 37.71
CA VAL A 772 -37.07 17.50 36.77
C VAL A 772 -38.18 18.17 35.96
N HIS A 773 -39.19 17.42 35.52
CA HIS A 773 -40.25 17.94 34.65
C HIS A 773 -41.47 18.30 35.50
N VAL A 774 -41.37 19.45 36.18
CA VAL A 774 -42.48 20.03 36.93
C VAL A 774 -43.29 20.91 36.00
N ASP A 775 -44.61 20.72 35.98
CA ASP A 775 -45.51 21.57 35.21
C ASP A 775 -45.41 23.03 35.70
N ARG A 776 -45.13 23.94 34.77
CA ARG A 776 -44.94 25.36 35.02
C ARG A 776 -45.45 26.16 33.84
N GLU A 777 -46.34 27.10 34.12
CA GLU A 777 -46.89 28.01 33.14
C GLU A 777 -45.93 29.19 32.90
N ILE A 778 -44.85 28.95 32.15
CA ILE A 778 -43.85 29.96 31.77
C ILE A 778 -43.84 30.08 30.24
N SER A 779 -44.33 31.21 29.71
CA SER A 779 -44.30 31.49 28.26
C SER A 779 -43.00 32.20 27.85
N HIS A 780 -42.49 31.88 26.66
CA HIS A 780 -41.32 32.55 26.09
C HIS A 780 -41.70 33.97 25.59
N VAL A 781 -40.86 34.96 25.83
CA VAL A 781 -41.14 36.37 25.51
C VAL A 781 -41.16 36.69 24.01
N GLN A 782 -40.59 35.83 23.16
CA GLN A 782 -40.44 36.06 21.72
C GLN A 782 -41.01 34.96 20.81
N PHE A 783 -41.17 33.73 21.32
CA PHE A 783 -41.47 32.58 20.46
C PHE A 783 -42.87 32.06 20.74
N THR A 784 -43.65 31.85 19.69
CA THR A 784 -44.98 31.25 19.77
C THR A 784 -44.88 29.73 19.80
N HIS A 785 -45.98 29.07 20.13
CA HIS A 785 -46.08 27.61 20.11
C HIS A 785 -45.79 26.99 18.73
N MET A 786 -45.85 27.79 17.65
CA MET A 786 -45.51 27.35 16.29
C MET A 786 -44.05 26.88 16.17
N VAL A 787 -43.13 27.40 16.98
CA VAL A 787 -41.73 26.93 16.98
C VAL A 787 -41.65 25.46 17.38
N MET A 788 -42.44 25.04 18.38
CA MET A 788 -42.51 23.64 18.81
C MET A 788 -43.14 22.77 17.72
N GLN A 789 -44.27 23.20 17.13
CA GLN A 789 -44.95 22.45 16.07
C GLN A 789 -44.12 22.29 14.80
N PHE A 790 -43.42 23.35 14.36
CA PHE A 790 -42.54 23.25 13.20
C PHE A 790 -41.29 22.41 13.51
N GLY A 791 -40.79 22.46 14.76
CA GLY A 791 -39.72 21.57 15.22
C GLY A 791 -40.13 20.09 15.13
N GLN A 792 -41.36 19.74 15.51
CA GLN A 792 -41.89 18.38 15.34
C GLN A 792 -41.95 17.97 13.86
N LEU A 793 -42.40 18.85 12.97
CA LEU A 793 -42.39 18.57 11.53
C LEU A 793 -40.98 18.26 11.01
N LEU A 794 -39.99 19.06 11.40
CA LEU A 794 -38.60 18.85 10.98
C LEU A 794 -37.98 17.58 11.59
N ASP A 795 -38.27 17.27 12.85
CA ASP A 795 -37.82 16.05 13.52
C ASP A 795 -38.36 14.81 12.78
N HIS A 796 -39.66 14.84 12.46
CA HIS A 796 -40.31 13.79 11.72
C HIS A 796 -39.87 13.70 10.25
N GLU A 797 -39.32 14.76 9.65
CA GLU A 797 -38.73 14.72 8.30
C GLU A 797 -37.31 14.14 8.27
N LEU A 798 -36.63 14.08 9.41
CA LEU A 798 -35.23 13.62 9.48
C LEU A 798 -35.10 12.28 10.19
N THR A 799 -35.99 11.99 11.14
CA THR A 799 -35.92 10.79 11.98
C THR A 799 -37.29 10.20 12.25
N HIS A 800 -37.40 8.89 12.02
CA HIS A 800 -38.54 8.08 12.45
C HIS A 800 -38.06 6.67 12.78
N SER A 801 -37.86 6.39 14.07
CA SER A 801 -37.43 5.05 14.51
C SER A 801 -38.62 4.16 14.86
N PRO A 802 -38.84 3.06 14.12
CA PRO A 802 -39.99 2.19 14.37
C PRO A 802 -39.81 1.40 15.66
N THR A 803 -40.91 1.09 16.35
CA THR A 803 -40.91 0.26 17.57
C THR A 803 -40.98 -1.23 17.26
N SER A 804 -40.34 -2.07 18.07
CA SER A 804 -40.44 -3.53 17.95
C SER A 804 -41.89 -4.02 18.06
N ARG A 805 -42.24 -5.00 17.22
CA ARG A 805 -43.58 -5.60 17.14
C ARG A 805 -43.52 -7.13 17.30
N GLY A 806 -44.65 -7.74 17.61
CA GLY A 806 -44.83 -9.19 17.69
C GLY A 806 -44.97 -9.85 16.31
N PRO A 807 -45.17 -11.18 16.26
CA PRO A 807 -45.51 -11.87 15.03
C PRO A 807 -46.73 -11.23 14.35
N ASN A 808 -46.74 -11.11 13.03
CA ASN A 808 -47.81 -10.48 12.24
C ASN A 808 -48.09 -9.01 12.56
N ASP A 809 -47.05 -8.22 12.85
CA ASP A 809 -47.14 -6.77 13.06
C ASP A 809 -47.95 -6.34 14.31
N GLU A 810 -48.19 -7.26 15.25
CA GLU A 810 -48.93 -6.98 16.48
C GLU A 810 -48.17 -6.03 17.43
N ILE A 811 -48.89 -5.08 18.03
CA ILE A 811 -48.31 -4.16 19.02
C ILE A 811 -47.96 -4.93 20.30
N LEU A 812 -46.70 -4.84 20.75
CA LEU A 812 -46.26 -5.50 21.98
C LEU A 812 -46.96 -4.90 23.21
N ASN A 813 -47.70 -5.74 23.94
CA ASN A 813 -48.33 -5.34 25.19
C ASN A 813 -47.33 -5.34 26.36
N CYS A 814 -46.57 -4.27 26.49
CA CYS A 814 -45.55 -4.10 27.52
C CYS A 814 -46.06 -3.49 28.84
N THR A 815 -47.36 -3.64 29.16
CA THR A 815 -47.97 -2.99 30.35
C THR A 815 -47.64 -3.68 31.68
N ARG A 816 -47.34 -4.99 31.66
CA ARG A 816 -46.95 -5.75 32.85
C ARG A 816 -45.47 -5.54 33.16
N CYS A 817 -45.11 -5.48 34.45
CA CYS A 817 -43.71 -5.30 34.85
C CYS A 817 -42.79 -6.49 34.52
N ASP A 818 -43.36 -7.68 34.28
CA ASP A 818 -42.64 -8.89 33.87
C ASP A 818 -42.64 -9.10 32.34
N SER A 819 -43.18 -8.15 31.56
CA SER A 819 -43.39 -8.31 30.11
C SER A 819 -42.10 -8.52 29.32
N GLN A 820 -40.96 -8.07 29.84
CA GLN A 820 -39.64 -8.36 29.26
C GLN A 820 -39.36 -9.87 29.17
N ARG A 821 -39.84 -10.64 30.15
CA ARG A 821 -39.63 -12.10 30.24
C ARG A 821 -40.82 -12.90 29.71
N THR A 822 -42.03 -12.35 29.83
CA THR A 822 -43.27 -13.06 29.53
C THR A 822 -43.85 -12.77 28.14
N ILE A 823 -43.54 -11.60 27.57
CA ILE A 823 -44.06 -11.17 26.25
C ILE A 823 -42.93 -11.09 25.22
N SER A 824 -41.94 -10.23 25.46
CA SER A 824 -40.83 -10.04 24.52
C SER A 824 -39.65 -9.39 25.23
N VAL A 825 -38.43 -9.80 24.87
CA VAL A 825 -37.18 -9.16 25.34
C VAL A 825 -37.09 -7.68 24.96
N HIS A 826 -37.88 -7.25 23.97
CA HIS A 826 -37.97 -5.85 23.54
C HIS A 826 -38.90 -5.01 24.42
N CYS A 827 -39.68 -5.62 25.32
CA CYS A 827 -40.40 -4.88 26.35
C CYS A 827 -39.48 -4.45 27.48
N MET A 828 -39.55 -3.18 27.87
CA MET A 828 -38.76 -2.60 28.96
C MET A 828 -39.65 -1.70 29.85
N PRO A 829 -40.64 -2.29 30.54
CA PRO A 829 -41.65 -1.54 31.29
C PRO A 829 -41.01 -0.66 32.39
N ILE A 830 -41.48 0.59 32.51
CA ILE A 830 -40.98 1.53 33.52
C ILE A 830 -41.82 1.40 34.80
N ARG A 831 -41.21 0.95 35.89
CA ARG A 831 -41.92 0.74 37.16
C ARG A 831 -42.37 2.06 37.79
N VAL A 832 -43.62 2.10 38.25
CA VAL A 832 -44.15 3.19 39.09
C VAL A 832 -43.70 2.93 40.52
N GLU A 833 -42.94 3.87 41.08
CA GLU A 833 -42.42 3.77 42.45
C GLU A 833 -43.45 4.25 43.49
N HIS A 834 -43.22 3.88 44.75
CA HIS A 834 -44.06 4.36 45.85
C HIS A 834 -43.98 5.88 46.00
N GLY A 835 -45.15 6.53 46.11
CA GLY A 835 -45.23 7.99 46.22
C GLY A 835 -45.16 8.74 44.89
N ASP A 836 -45.37 8.05 43.76
CA ASP A 836 -45.57 8.73 42.48
C ASP A 836 -46.79 9.67 42.54
N PRO A 837 -46.64 10.95 42.12
CA PRO A 837 -47.71 11.94 42.27
C PRO A 837 -48.89 11.74 41.32
N HIS A 838 -48.76 10.93 40.26
CA HIS A 838 -49.79 10.78 39.22
C HIS A 838 -50.36 9.37 39.13
N PHE A 839 -49.57 8.34 39.45
CA PHE A 839 -49.97 6.95 39.27
C PHE A 839 -49.89 6.15 40.59
N PRO A 840 -50.93 5.36 40.96
CA PRO A 840 -50.80 4.41 42.05
C PRO A 840 -49.74 3.34 41.76
N THR A 841 -48.96 2.96 42.78
CA THR A 841 -47.89 1.96 42.71
C THR A 841 -48.36 0.59 42.22
N ASN A 842 -49.59 0.21 42.58
CA ASN A 842 -50.20 -1.07 42.21
C ASN A 842 -51.55 -0.85 41.53
N TYR A 843 -51.95 -1.77 40.67
CA TYR A 843 -53.30 -1.86 40.13
C TYR A 843 -54.29 -2.34 41.21
N PRO A 844 -55.62 -2.19 41.01
CA PRO A 844 -56.63 -2.65 41.97
C PRO A 844 -56.58 -4.16 42.28
N ASN A 845 -56.01 -4.96 41.38
CA ASN A 845 -55.82 -6.40 41.55
C ASN A 845 -54.58 -6.77 42.39
N GLY A 846 -53.83 -5.79 42.90
CA GLY A 846 -52.62 -5.98 43.71
C GLY A 846 -51.32 -6.14 42.93
N GLU A 847 -51.34 -6.19 41.59
CA GLU A 847 -50.13 -6.27 40.76
C GLU A 847 -49.40 -4.91 40.70
N SER A 848 -48.06 -4.94 40.63
CA SER A 848 -47.27 -3.71 40.45
C SER A 848 -47.58 -3.02 39.13
N ARG A 849 -47.72 -1.70 39.17
CA ARG A 849 -47.99 -0.87 37.99
C ARG A 849 -46.69 -0.51 37.28
N CYS A 850 -46.69 -0.69 35.96
CA CYS A 850 -45.63 -0.23 35.07
C CYS A 850 -46.20 0.58 33.90
N LEU A 851 -45.43 1.54 33.40
CA LEU A 851 -45.71 2.25 32.16
C LEU A 851 -45.16 1.43 30.98
N PRO A 852 -45.96 1.22 29.93
CA PRO A 852 -45.54 0.43 28.79
C PRO A 852 -44.43 1.14 28.02
N PHE A 853 -43.37 0.39 27.70
CA PHE A 853 -42.30 0.86 26.83
C PHE A 853 -41.73 -0.33 26.04
N ALA A 854 -41.71 -0.18 24.71
CA ALA A 854 -41.14 -1.12 23.77
C ALA A 854 -39.94 -0.47 23.09
N ARG A 855 -38.87 -1.23 22.89
CA ARG A 855 -37.62 -0.74 22.27
C ARG A 855 -37.80 -0.53 20.76
N SER A 856 -37.02 0.36 20.17
CA SER A 856 -36.99 0.59 18.72
C SER A 856 -36.35 -0.58 17.95
N LEU A 857 -36.76 -0.79 16.70
CA LEU A 857 -36.18 -1.77 15.77
C LEU A 857 -34.73 -1.45 15.41
N LEU A 858 -34.03 -2.49 14.96
CA LEU A 858 -32.62 -2.46 14.60
C LEU A 858 -32.43 -2.14 13.13
N GLY A 859 -31.50 -1.25 12.82
CA GLY A 859 -31.08 -0.94 11.45
C GLY A 859 -29.68 -1.45 11.10
N GLN A 860 -29.00 -2.11 12.04
CA GLN A 860 -27.64 -2.63 11.83
C GLN A 860 -27.64 -3.85 10.92
N LEU A 861 -26.72 -3.87 9.95
CA LEU A 861 -26.52 -4.98 9.02
C LEU A 861 -25.19 -5.72 9.23
N THR A 862 -24.37 -5.22 10.14
CA THR A 862 -23.25 -5.94 10.72
C THR A 862 -23.69 -6.48 12.07
N LEU A 863 -23.03 -7.51 12.60
CA LEU A 863 -23.05 -7.68 14.06
C LEU A 863 -22.60 -6.33 14.67
N GLY A 864 -23.05 -6.01 15.87
CA GLY A 864 -22.91 -4.65 16.38
C GLY A 864 -23.30 -4.50 17.82
N TYR A 865 -22.80 -3.43 18.43
CA TYR A 865 -23.65 -2.69 19.36
C TYR A 865 -24.98 -2.38 18.69
N ARG A 866 -26.06 -2.41 19.48
CA ARG A 866 -27.41 -2.14 19.01
C ARG A 866 -27.48 -0.76 18.35
N ASN A 867 -27.93 -0.68 17.10
CA ASN A 867 -28.19 0.60 16.43
C ASN A 867 -29.62 0.65 15.85
N GLN A 868 -30.33 1.74 16.17
CA GLN A 868 -31.73 1.94 15.80
C GLN A 868 -31.87 2.27 14.32
N MET A 869 -32.90 1.71 13.68
CA MET A 869 -33.24 2.04 12.31
C MET A 869 -33.86 3.44 12.21
N ASN A 870 -33.52 4.16 11.14
CA ASN A 870 -34.34 5.24 10.62
C ASN A 870 -35.23 4.67 9.50
N GLN A 871 -36.56 4.69 9.68
CA GLN A 871 -37.50 4.19 8.67
C GLN A 871 -37.64 5.14 7.49
N ILE A 872 -37.32 6.42 7.68
CA ILE A 872 -37.37 7.46 6.66
C ILE A 872 -35.98 7.92 6.25
N THR A 873 -35.90 8.77 5.23
CA THR A 873 -34.63 9.34 4.79
C THR A 873 -34.09 10.35 5.82
N ALA A 874 -32.80 10.66 5.75
CA ALA A 874 -32.18 11.72 6.56
C ALA A 874 -32.19 13.08 5.83
N TYR A 875 -33.10 13.27 4.88
CA TYR A 875 -33.23 14.48 4.08
C TYR A 875 -34.58 15.14 4.33
N ILE A 876 -34.63 16.48 4.32
CA ILE A 876 -35.90 17.20 4.25
C ILE A 876 -36.41 17.09 2.81
N ASP A 877 -37.13 16.02 2.53
CA ASP A 877 -37.58 15.67 1.19
C ASP A 877 -39.10 15.49 1.07
N GLY A 878 -39.85 15.49 2.17
CA GLY A 878 -41.29 15.23 2.19
C GLY A 878 -41.64 13.75 2.33
N SER A 879 -40.68 12.88 2.68
CA SER A 879 -40.90 11.44 2.89
C SER A 879 -41.97 11.13 3.95
N VAL A 880 -42.28 12.06 4.87
CA VAL A 880 -43.43 11.89 5.79
C VAL A 880 -44.80 12.06 5.12
N ILE A 881 -44.83 12.71 3.94
CA ILE A 881 -46.05 13.02 3.20
C ILE A 881 -46.36 11.92 2.19
N TYR A 882 -45.35 11.48 1.43
CA TYR A 882 -45.52 10.54 0.32
C TYR A 882 -44.87 9.16 0.56
N GLY A 883 -44.24 8.93 1.72
CA GLY A 883 -43.56 7.69 2.06
C GLY A 883 -42.09 7.64 1.66
N SER A 884 -41.40 6.59 2.09
CA SER A 884 -39.95 6.36 1.86
C SER A 884 -39.66 5.23 0.87
N THR A 885 -40.72 4.65 0.30
CA THR A 885 -40.67 3.62 -0.73
C THR A 885 -41.52 4.02 -1.92
N LEU A 886 -41.21 3.46 -3.09
CA LEU A 886 -42.03 3.67 -4.30
C LEU A 886 -43.47 3.19 -4.07
N CYS A 887 -43.65 2.07 -3.35
CA CYS A 887 -44.95 1.47 -3.12
C CYS A 887 -45.82 2.29 -2.14
N GLU A 888 -45.23 2.95 -1.13
CA GLU A 888 -45.95 3.90 -0.28
C GLU A 888 -46.39 5.14 -1.08
N ALA A 889 -45.52 5.64 -1.96
CA ALA A 889 -45.84 6.75 -2.84
C ALA A 889 -46.96 6.41 -3.83
N ASP A 890 -46.89 5.25 -4.48
CA ASP A 890 -47.88 4.82 -5.48
C ASP A 890 -49.24 4.46 -4.85
N ASN A 891 -49.27 3.90 -3.63
CA ASN A 891 -50.51 3.63 -2.92
C ASN A 891 -51.23 4.92 -2.46
N SER A 892 -50.50 6.03 -2.31
CA SER A 892 -51.09 7.33 -1.97
C SER A 892 -51.94 7.91 -3.11
N ASP A 893 -51.73 7.45 -4.35
CA ASP A 893 -52.40 7.93 -5.56
C ASP A 893 -53.85 7.41 -5.70
N TYR A 894 -54.27 6.42 -4.90
CA TYR A 894 -55.64 5.90 -4.89
C TYR A 894 -56.67 6.80 -4.18
N SER A 895 -56.24 7.88 -3.53
CA SER A 895 -57.13 8.81 -2.81
C SER A 895 -57.70 9.97 -3.66
N VAL A 896 -57.30 10.10 -4.93
CA VAL A 896 -57.76 11.18 -5.84
C VAL A 896 -58.78 10.68 -6.89
N LYS A 897 -59.49 9.58 -6.60
CA LYS A 897 -60.77 9.26 -7.25
C LYS A 897 -61.92 9.44 -6.25
N GLY A 898 -62.27 10.70 -6.02
CA GLY A 898 -63.46 11.16 -5.31
C GLY A 898 -63.78 12.58 -5.73
#